data_AF-A0A0S8DQI5-F1
#
_entry.id   AF-A0A0S8DQI5-F1
#
_cell.length_a   1.000
_cell.length_b   1.000
_cell.length_c   1.000
_cell.angle_alpha   90.00
_cell.angle_beta   90.00
_cell.angle_gamma   90.00
#
_symmetry.space_group_name_H-M   'P 1'
#
loop_
_entity.id
_entity.type
_entity.pdbx_description
1 polymer ?
#
loop_
_entity_poly.entity_id
_entity_poly.type
_entity_poly.pdbx_seq_one_letter_code
_entity_poly.pdbx_strand_id
1 'polypeptide(L)'
;MRVEKMSHKMLLLLSIMFLSFVTASLTFAQALKCDMTQYKESTGLTADVEKDLLVVTWMGQGYAELRVRFAIELGQPVVRDLAIRKKGGRWTILGQNLIPEYNVVSGIRRGEGGKKLERRVDMKFSKEVINNQRWLEFHDAPLDIPGAREKIPRKPEEVRRMDANFNATGCSVKTDGARLEVMFPGLSMGIFSGSLQFTVYRSTNLIRMDTVAKTDEQWVAYKYDAGLNGFSTDTMTRVCWRDTGGNPQQYQFGTVKNDTRVPVKADNRVLVTEGKGGSVATFPMPHKFFWAREIHVNNGYVWYRKDSDKEFGMGVRQSENEGSTVPLYQDCYALYSARPGTWQRMGMYFYASLDAAEPTRQAVLAFTHGDVYKPLPGYKIFTNHWHLREDNVTTAFTERVMKTGSFDTPLQDIVAMKALGLNIVGISDFHGDMHYNDPGPLRFQDQKNYGEACRRACDKDFLVLPWEEPNFYVGGHINIMFPKNVYFSRVREEGQPFTEMDPVYGRVYHIGNVEDLQKLLDAEDGYWNTAHPRTKSSVGYPDMYWDKPIAKNDRYLGVDFTQAMDLDLSKKRMSEWRTFDAVDRMNNMYANSGLQPKGFLTDIDTYKQGPQDDLYPGYQVTYLKLDRVPGPDEDWSPILRAIRNGDYFITTGEILVSSYAVEGSGNQRTITADVEWTFPLEFVEVVWGDGKNIDRQVISTTDLPAFG
;
A
#
# COMPACT_ATOMS: atom_id res chain seq x y z
N MET A 1 -40.99 -63.65 -61.58
CA MET A 1 -40.59 -64.47 -60.42
C MET A 1 -40.96 -63.72 -59.15
N ARG A 2 -41.87 -64.33 -58.36
CA ARG A 2 -42.24 -64.17 -56.94
C ARG A 2 -41.92 -62.82 -56.24
N VAL A 3 -42.88 -61.97 -55.81
CA VAL A 3 -43.94 -62.17 -54.77
C VAL A 3 -43.29 -62.51 -53.42
N GLU A 4 -43.37 -61.71 -52.35
CA GLU A 4 -44.52 -61.50 -51.43
C GLU A 4 -44.10 -60.44 -50.36
N LYS A 5 -44.78 -59.31 -50.11
CA LYS A 5 -45.96 -59.04 -49.25
C LYS A 5 -45.83 -59.36 -47.74
N MET A 6 -46.06 -58.33 -46.91
CA MET A 6 -46.95 -58.28 -45.72
C MET A 6 -46.99 -56.81 -45.24
N SER A 7 -48.05 -56.00 -45.39
CA SER A 7 -49.46 -56.05 -44.93
C SER A 7 -49.69 -55.65 -43.47
N HIS A 8 -50.05 -54.37 -43.27
CA HIS A 8 -51.19 -53.82 -42.49
C HIS A 8 -51.49 -54.35 -41.07
N LYS A 9 -51.53 -53.42 -40.09
CA LYS A 9 -52.68 -53.08 -39.21
C LYS A 9 -52.20 -52.25 -38.00
N MET A 10 -52.76 -51.06 -37.75
CA MET A 10 -53.52 -50.72 -36.53
C MET A 10 -53.91 -49.23 -36.43
N LEU A 11 -55.23 -48.99 -36.33
CA LEU A 11 -56.00 -47.95 -35.62
C LEU A 11 -55.53 -46.47 -35.66
N LEU A 12 -56.21 -45.51 -36.30
CA LEU A 12 -57.56 -44.91 -36.07
C LEU A 12 -57.69 -44.02 -34.81
N LEU A 13 -58.01 -42.73 -35.07
CA LEU A 13 -58.73 -41.71 -34.28
C LEU A 13 -57.98 -40.71 -33.34
N LEU A 14 -58.07 -39.44 -33.78
CA LEU A 14 -58.38 -38.19 -33.06
C LEU A 14 -57.64 -37.81 -31.77
N SER A 15 -56.97 -36.65 -31.79
CA SER A 15 -57.03 -35.64 -30.71
C SER A 15 -56.45 -34.29 -31.18
N ILE A 16 -57.30 -33.27 -31.27
CA ILE A 16 -57.38 -32.10 -30.35
C ILE A 16 -56.50 -30.92 -30.81
N MET A 17 -57.20 -29.86 -31.26
CA MET A 17 -56.73 -28.48 -31.26
C MET A 17 -56.06 -28.15 -29.92
N PHE A 18 -54.74 -27.92 -29.93
CA PHE A 18 -54.08 -27.18 -28.85
C PHE A 18 -53.79 -25.77 -29.34
N LEU A 19 -54.61 -24.84 -28.84
CA LEU A 19 -54.47 -23.42 -28.95
C LEU A 19 -53.25 -23.01 -28.11
N SER A 20 -52.07 -22.95 -28.72
CA SER A 20 -50.88 -22.40 -28.05
C SER A 20 -51.01 -20.89 -27.96
N PHE A 21 -51.57 -20.41 -26.85
CA PHE A 21 -51.41 -19.03 -26.39
C PHE A 21 -49.91 -18.78 -26.20
N VAL A 22 -49.29 -18.09 -27.17
CA VAL A 22 -48.01 -17.42 -26.96
C VAL A 22 -48.30 -16.26 -26.01
N THR A 23 -48.18 -16.53 -24.70
CA THR A 23 -48.02 -15.46 -23.72
C THR A 23 -46.62 -14.89 -23.94
N ALA A 24 -46.53 -13.88 -24.80
CA ALA A 24 -45.40 -12.99 -24.82
C ALA A 24 -45.29 -12.41 -23.40
N SER A 25 -44.36 -12.94 -22.62
CA SER A 25 -43.97 -12.35 -21.35
C SER A 25 -43.36 -11.01 -21.70
N LEU A 26 -44.17 -9.95 -21.68
CA LEU A 26 -43.70 -8.58 -21.65
C LEU A 26 -42.90 -8.44 -20.35
N THR A 27 -41.59 -8.68 -20.43
CA THR A 27 -40.66 -8.24 -19.41
C THR A 27 -40.66 -6.72 -19.46
N PHE A 28 -41.56 -6.11 -18.68
CA PHE A 28 -41.46 -4.69 -18.37
C PHE A 28 -40.08 -4.47 -17.73
N ALA A 29 -39.21 -3.74 -18.42
CA ALA A 29 -38.01 -3.23 -17.80
C ALA A 29 -38.44 -2.43 -16.57
N GLN A 30 -38.06 -2.91 -15.38
CA GLN A 30 -38.43 -2.24 -14.14
C GLN A 30 -37.71 -0.89 -14.11
N ALA A 31 -38.48 0.20 -13.99
CA ALA A 31 -37.93 1.55 -13.90
C ALA A 31 -36.82 1.62 -12.83
N LEU A 32 -35.70 2.27 -13.15
CA LEU A 32 -34.59 2.40 -12.22
C LEU A 32 -35.05 3.19 -10.99
N LYS A 33 -34.96 2.56 -9.82
CA LYS A 33 -35.28 3.20 -8.54
C LYS A 33 -33.98 3.54 -7.81
N CYS A 34 -33.77 4.82 -7.52
CA CYS A 34 -32.66 5.27 -6.70
C CYS A 34 -33.17 6.02 -5.47
N ASP A 35 -32.66 5.66 -4.30
CA ASP A 35 -32.88 6.39 -3.06
C ASP A 35 -32.06 7.68 -3.07
N MET A 36 -32.75 8.82 -3.11
CA MET A 36 -32.17 10.17 -3.15
C MET A 36 -32.22 10.87 -1.78
N THR A 37 -32.60 10.18 -0.70
CA THR A 37 -32.84 10.80 0.62
C THR A 37 -31.58 11.45 1.22
N GLN A 38 -30.39 10.94 0.91
CA GLN A 38 -29.10 11.50 1.35
C GLN A 38 -28.41 12.35 0.28
N TYR A 39 -29.04 12.52 -0.87
CA TYR A 39 -28.55 13.41 -1.92
C TYR A 39 -28.93 14.86 -1.57
N LYS A 40 -27.94 15.74 -1.72
CA LYS A 40 -28.12 17.19 -1.66
C LYS A 40 -27.48 17.77 -2.92
N GLU A 41 -28.27 18.44 -3.73
CA GLU A 41 -27.76 19.13 -4.91
C GLU A 41 -26.72 20.18 -4.50
N SER A 42 -25.65 20.28 -5.28
CA SER A 42 -24.64 21.31 -5.08
C SER A 42 -24.12 21.82 -6.42
N THR A 43 -23.67 23.08 -6.45
CA THR A 43 -23.16 23.67 -7.69
C THR A 43 -21.98 22.86 -8.23
N GLY A 44 -22.08 22.46 -9.49
CA GLY A 44 -21.05 21.69 -10.19
C GLY A 44 -20.97 20.21 -9.77
N LEU A 45 -21.98 19.68 -9.07
CA LEU A 45 -22.10 18.27 -8.71
C LEU A 45 -23.56 17.91 -8.48
N THR A 46 -24.17 17.26 -9.47
CA THR A 46 -25.61 16.99 -9.51
C THR A 46 -25.89 15.54 -9.87
N ALA A 47 -27.03 15.02 -9.39
CA ALA A 47 -27.59 13.75 -9.78
C ALA A 47 -29.10 13.87 -10.00
N ASP A 48 -29.62 13.24 -11.05
CA ASP A 48 -31.05 13.15 -11.34
C ASP A 48 -31.40 11.82 -12.01
N VAL A 49 -32.64 11.36 -11.88
CA VAL A 49 -33.13 10.14 -12.54
C VAL A 49 -33.95 10.51 -13.77
N GLU A 50 -33.36 10.34 -14.95
CA GLU A 50 -33.97 10.66 -16.25
C GLU A 50 -34.18 9.40 -17.09
N LYS A 51 -35.42 9.12 -17.50
CA LYS A 51 -35.76 8.01 -18.42
C LYS A 51 -35.10 6.67 -18.00
N ASP A 52 -35.27 6.31 -16.74
CA ASP A 52 -34.71 5.08 -16.13
C ASP A 52 -33.17 5.02 -16.07
N LEU A 53 -32.49 6.17 -16.17
CA LEU A 53 -31.06 6.31 -15.98
C LEU A 53 -30.77 7.26 -14.82
N LEU A 54 -29.87 6.89 -13.92
CA LEU A 54 -29.30 7.85 -12.98
C LEU A 54 -28.21 8.63 -13.71
N VAL A 55 -28.41 9.94 -13.88
CA VAL A 55 -27.48 10.86 -14.52
C VAL A 55 -26.72 11.60 -13.44
N VAL A 56 -25.41 11.37 -13.36
CA VAL A 56 -24.50 12.13 -12.49
C VAL A 56 -23.66 13.05 -13.36
N THR A 57 -23.64 14.34 -13.05
CA THR A 57 -22.82 15.35 -13.74
C THR A 57 -21.99 16.12 -12.73
N TRP A 58 -20.71 16.35 -13.04
CA TRP A 58 -19.84 17.17 -12.20
C TRP A 58 -18.87 18.02 -13.00
N MET A 59 -18.44 19.11 -12.36
CA MET A 59 -17.35 19.96 -12.85
C MET A 59 -16.03 19.33 -12.43
N GLY A 60 -15.20 18.97 -13.40
CA GLY A 60 -13.87 18.44 -13.20
C GLY A 60 -12.77 19.49 -13.29
N GLN A 61 -11.55 19.03 -13.52
CA GLN A 61 -10.36 19.87 -13.65
C GLN A 61 -10.38 20.66 -14.97
N GLY A 62 -9.81 21.86 -14.98
CA GLY A 62 -9.71 22.68 -16.20
C GLY A 62 -11.05 23.10 -16.81
N TYR A 63 -12.11 23.18 -15.99
CA TYR A 63 -13.49 23.46 -16.43
C TYR A 63 -14.06 22.41 -17.39
N ALA A 64 -13.57 21.18 -17.33
CA ALA A 64 -14.23 20.04 -17.96
C ALA A 64 -15.55 19.75 -17.24
N GLU A 65 -16.60 19.43 -17.99
CA GLU A 65 -17.83 18.85 -17.44
C GLU A 65 -17.83 17.36 -17.76
N LEU A 66 -18.04 16.55 -16.74
CA LEU A 66 -18.08 15.10 -16.84
C LEU A 66 -19.49 14.61 -16.52
N ARG A 67 -19.87 13.51 -17.16
CA ARG A 67 -21.14 12.84 -16.94
C ARG A 67 -20.97 11.34 -16.95
N VAL A 68 -21.60 10.68 -15.99
CA VAL A 68 -21.82 9.23 -16.00
C VAL A 68 -23.32 8.98 -15.92
N ARG A 69 -23.83 8.13 -16.82
CA ARG A 69 -25.20 7.63 -16.72
C ARG A 69 -25.17 6.18 -16.30
N PHE A 70 -25.87 5.84 -15.23
CA PHE A 70 -25.97 4.48 -14.72
C PHE A 70 -27.31 3.85 -15.04
N ALA A 71 -27.31 2.54 -15.26
CA ALA A 71 -28.48 1.71 -15.42
C ALA A 71 -28.32 0.41 -14.62
N ILE A 72 -29.40 -0.35 -14.49
CA ILE A 72 -29.37 -1.74 -14.04
C ILE A 72 -29.98 -2.60 -15.14
N GLU A 73 -29.24 -3.58 -15.64
CA GLU A 73 -29.70 -4.53 -16.65
C GLU A 73 -29.68 -5.94 -16.05
N LEU A 74 -30.84 -6.59 -15.91
CA LEU A 74 -30.93 -7.95 -15.36
C LEU A 74 -30.21 -8.12 -13.99
N GLY A 75 -30.24 -7.08 -13.15
CA GLY A 75 -29.55 -7.07 -11.86
C GLY A 75 -28.11 -6.57 -11.88
N GLN A 76 -27.52 -6.40 -13.07
CA GLN A 76 -26.16 -5.89 -13.27
C GLN A 76 -26.14 -4.36 -13.33
N PRO A 77 -25.41 -3.66 -12.44
CA PRO A 77 -25.11 -2.25 -12.63
C PRO A 77 -24.27 -2.05 -13.91
N VAL A 78 -24.66 -1.08 -14.72
CA VAL A 78 -24.01 -0.75 -16.00
C VAL A 78 -23.73 0.74 -16.05
N VAL A 79 -22.53 1.11 -16.49
CA VAL A 79 -22.22 2.49 -16.92
C VAL A 79 -22.72 2.63 -18.35
N ARG A 80 -23.92 3.19 -18.52
CA ARG A 80 -24.57 3.37 -19.82
C ARG A 80 -23.71 4.22 -20.75
N ASP A 81 -23.15 5.31 -20.23
CA ASP A 81 -22.06 6.05 -20.85
C ASP A 81 -21.26 6.84 -19.82
N LEU A 82 -19.96 6.94 -20.12
CA LEU A 82 -19.04 7.91 -19.55
C LEU A 82 -18.75 8.97 -20.62
N ALA A 83 -18.99 10.24 -20.30
CA ALA A 83 -18.84 11.33 -21.23
C ALA A 83 -18.13 12.54 -20.61
N ILE A 84 -17.43 13.30 -21.43
CA ILE A 84 -16.72 14.52 -21.04
C ILE A 84 -16.90 15.60 -22.11
N ARG A 85 -16.87 16.87 -21.71
CA ARG A 85 -16.80 18.01 -22.61
C ARG A 85 -16.06 19.19 -21.98
N LYS A 86 -15.59 20.12 -22.81
CA LYS A 86 -15.31 21.48 -22.34
C LYS A 86 -16.63 22.16 -22.00
N LYS A 87 -16.66 23.05 -21.02
CA LYS A 87 -17.85 23.84 -20.66
C LYS A 87 -18.55 24.41 -21.90
N GLY A 88 -19.84 24.13 -22.07
CA GLY A 88 -20.65 24.56 -23.22
C GLY A 88 -20.38 23.82 -24.55
N GLY A 89 -19.45 22.87 -24.58
CA GLY A 89 -19.11 22.07 -25.75
C GLY A 89 -20.06 20.88 -26.01
N ARG A 90 -19.72 20.10 -27.04
CA ARG A 90 -20.39 18.81 -27.33
C ARG A 90 -19.84 17.73 -26.40
N TRP A 91 -20.73 16.84 -25.96
CA TRP A 91 -20.35 15.64 -25.21
C TRP A 91 -19.55 14.68 -26.09
N THR A 92 -18.35 14.34 -25.63
CA THR A 92 -17.56 13.23 -26.16
C THR A 92 -17.84 12.00 -25.32
N ILE A 93 -18.27 10.92 -25.95
CA ILE A 93 -18.46 9.63 -25.29
C ILE A 93 -17.12 8.90 -25.23
N LEU A 94 -16.71 8.50 -24.03
CA LEU A 94 -15.47 7.77 -23.79
C LEU A 94 -15.70 6.26 -23.59
N GLY A 95 -16.92 5.87 -23.24
CA GLY A 95 -17.32 4.48 -23.15
C GLY A 95 -18.83 4.35 -23.05
N GLN A 96 -19.38 3.22 -23.49
CA GLN A 96 -20.81 2.93 -23.49
C GLN A 96 -21.06 1.50 -23.04
N ASN A 97 -22.13 1.30 -22.28
CA ASN A 97 -22.54 0.00 -21.75
C ASN A 97 -21.40 -0.74 -21.02
N LEU A 98 -20.58 0.00 -20.26
CA LEU A 98 -19.45 -0.60 -19.56
C LEU A 98 -19.94 -1.38 -18.35
N ILE A 99 -19.39 -2.58 -18.19
CA ILE A 99 -19.76 -3.52 -17.13
C ILE A 99 -18.64 -3.55 -16.07
N PRO A 100 -18.95 -3.23 -14.80
CA PRO A 100 -18.02 -3.41 -13.69
C PRO A 100 -17.64 -4.88 -13.51
N GLU A 101 -16.34 -5.16 -13.50
CA GLU A 101 -15.79 -6.48 -13.19
C GLU A 101 -15.01 -6.42 -11.88
N TYR A 102 -15.27 -7.38 -11.01
CA TYR A 102 -14.45 -7.65 -9.83
C TYR A 102 -14.18 -9.14 -9.74
N ASN A 103 -12.97 -9.50 -9.31
CA ASN A 103 -12.59 -10.86 -9.01
C ASN A 103 -11.89 -10.88 -7.65
N VAL A 104 -12.22 -11.85 -6.80
CA VAL A 104 -11.51 -12.09 -5.56
C VAL A 104 -10.94 -13.49 -5.54
N VAL A 105 -9.72 -13.57 -5.01
CA VAL A 105 -9.10 -14.84 -4.64
C VAL A 105 -8.82 -14.81 -3.16
N SER A 106 -9.36 -15.78 -2.44
CA SER A 106 -9.23 -15.90 -0.99
C SER A 106 -8.56 -17.19 -0.59
N GLY A 107 -7.69 -17.12 0.42
CA GLY A 107 -7.08 -18.24 1.13
C GLY A 107 -7.29 -18.11 2.64
N ILE A 108 -6.57 -18.94 3.41
CA ILE A 108 -6.70 -19.02 4.86
C ILE A 108 -5.43 -18.50 5.56
N ARG A 109 -5.60 -17.55 6.48
CA ARG A 109 -4.57 -17.04 7.38
C ARG A 109 -4.03 -18.11 8.31
N ARG A 110 -2.71 -18.21 8.36
CA ARG A 110 -1.98 -19.00 9.36
C ARG A 110 -1.36 -18.04 10.37
N GLY A 111 -1.32 -18.44 11.64
CA GLY A 111 -0.99 -17.55 12.76
C GLY A 111 0.30 -17.90 13.46
N GLU A 112 1.43 -17.86 12.76
CA GLU A 112 2.72 -18.16 13.37
C GLU A 112 3.12 -17.12 14.43
N GLY A 113 2.80 -15.85 14.23
CA GLY A 113 2.98 -14.76 15.20
C GLY A 113 2.21 -14.99 16.50
N GLY A 114 0.97 -15.49 16.41
CA GLY A 114 0.20 -15.92 17.59
C GLY A 114 0.91 -17.03 18.36
N LYS A 115 1.38 -18.07 17.66
CA LYS A 115 2.17 -19.16 18.26
C LYS A 115 3.49 -18.67 18.87
N LYS A 116 4.14 -17.66 18.26
CA LYS A 116 5.34 -17.01 18.84
C LYS A 116 5.01 -16.35 20.17
N LEU A 117 3.87 -15.66 20.29
CA LEU A 117 3.44 -15.08 21.56
C LEU A 117 3.12 -16.16 22.61
N GLU A 118 2.39 -17.21 22.25
CA GLU A 118 2.04 -18.31 23.18
C GLU A 118 3.28 -19.02 23.76
N ARG A 119 4.37 -19.13 23.00
CA ARG A 119 5.63 -19.77 23.42
C ARG A 119 6.51 -18.91 24.31
N ARG A 120 6.22 -17.61 24.47
CA ARG A 120 6.94 -16.74 25.40
C ARG A 120 6.30 -16.93 26.79
N VAL A 121 6.68 -18.03 27.45
CA VAL A 121 6.07 -18.59 28.69
C VAL A 121 6.09 -17.61 29.87
N ASP A 122 6.93 -16.58 29.80
CA ASP A 122 7.08 -15.48 30.74
C ASP A 122 6.09 -14.32 30.53
N MET A 123 5.30 -14.33 29.44
CA MET A 123 4.53 -13.18 28.97
C MET A 123 3.02 -13.47 28.94
N LYS A 124 2.23 -12.75 29.75
CA LYS A 124 0.77 -12.90 29.80
C LYS A 124 0.06 -11.97 28.81
N PHE A 125 0.24 -12.16 27.49
CA PHE A 125 -0.66 -11.51 26.53
C PHE A 125 -2.07 -12.05 26.66
N SER A 126 -3.07 -11.18 26.50
CA SER A 126 -4.46 -11.63 26.42
C SER A 126 -4.67 -12.50 25.17
N LYS A 127 -5.65 -13.40 25.23
CA LYS A 127 -6.07 -14.18 24.06
C LYS A 127 -6.45 -13.30 22.87
N GLU A 128 -6.96 -12.11 23.15
CA GLU A 128 -7.30 -11.12 22.12
C GLU A 128 -6.06 -10.66 21.36
N VAL A 129 -4.96 -10.30 22.04
CA VAL A 129 -3.70 -9.89 21.39
C VAL A 129 -3.11 -11.04 20.58
N ILE A 130 -3.15 -12.26 21.10
CA ILE A 130 -2.67 -13.47 20.41
C ILE A 130 -3.48 -13.72 19.13
N ASN A 131 -4.82 -13.68 19.22
CA ASN A 131 -5.70 -13.83 18.07
C ASN A 131 -5.51 -12.70 17.05
N ASN A 132 -5.30 -11.48 17.53
CA ASN A 132 -5.06 -10.32 16.68
C ASN A 132 -3.80 -10.49 15.83
N GLN A 133 -2.73 -11.06 16.37
CA GLN A 133 -1.50 -11.30 15.62
C GLN A 133 -1.68 -12.24 14.43
N ARG A 134 -2.51 -13.28 14.57
CA ARG A 134 -2.78 -14.20 13.46
C ARG A 134 -3.40 -13.50 12.24
N TRP A 135 -4.17 -12.45 12.45
CA TRP A 135 -4.74 -11.66 11.35
C TRP A 135 -3.73 -10.79 10.62
N LEU A 136 -2.53 -10.62 11.17
CA LEU A 136 -1.56 -9.66 10.67
C LEU A 136 -0.28 -10.38 10.21
N GLU A 137 -0.32 -11.70 10.01
CA GLU A 137 0.86 -12.48 9.66
C GLU A 137 1.53 -11.96 8.38
N PHE A 138 2.83 -11.67 8.48
CA PHE A 138 3.62 -11.11 7.38
C PHE A 138 4.19 -12.21 6.48
N HIS A 139 4.66 -13.33 7.07
CA HIS A 139 5.12 -14.52 6.35
C HIS A 139 4.01 -15.56 6.33
N ASP A 140 3.11 -15.48 5.34
CA ASP A 140 1.93 -16.33 5.26
C ASP A 140 1.75 -16.93 3.86
N ALA A 141 1.91 -16.14 2.80
CA ALA A 141 1.66 -16.54 1.39
C ALA A 141 0.41 -17.43 1.20
N PRO A 142 -0.81 -16.93 1.46
CA PRO A 142 -2.03 -17.74 1.54
C PRO A 142 -2.42 -18.53 0.31
N LEU A 143 -1.89 -18.17 -0.86
CA LEU A 143 -2.24 -18.75 -2.17
C LEU A 143 -1.14 -19.64 -2.74
N ASP A 144 0.01 -19.73 -2.07
CA ASP A 144 1.13 -20.55 -2.52
C ASP A 144 0.90 -22.02 -2.16
N ILE A 145 0.82 -22.89 -3.17
CA ILE A 145 0.46 -24.31 -3.02
C ILE A 145 1.61 -25.16 -3.56
N PRO A 146 2.13 -26.14 -2.79
CA PRO A 146 1.68 -26.60 -1.47
C PRO A 146 2.17 -25.71 -0.30
N GLY A 147 2.85 -24.60 -0.60
CA GLY A 147 3.52 -23.70 0.34
C GLY A 147 5.05 -23.84 0.22
N ALA A 148 5.76 -22.73 0.06
CA ALA A 148 7.21 -22.66 -0.16
C ALA A 148 8.04 -23.20 1.01
N ARG A 149 7.45 -23.29 2.22
CA ARG A 149 8.03 -23.96 3.39
C ARG A 149 7.14 -25.09 3.87
N GLU A 150 7.72 -26.27 4.06
CA GLU A 150 7.07 -27.45 4.69
C GLU A 150 6.39 -27.17 6.05
N LYS A 151 6.67 -26.00 6.66
CA LYS A 151 6.11 -25.55 7.95
C LYS A 151 4.66 -25.02 7.86
N ILE A 152 4.19 -24.61 6.68
CA ILE A 152 2.82 -24.10 6.49
C ILE A 152 2.16 -24.79 5.28
N PRO A 153 1.93 -26.11 5.33
CA PRO A 153 1.34 -26.83 4.21
C PRO A 153 -0.06 -26.30 3.89
N ARG A 154 -0.32 -26.08 2.60
CA ARG A 154 -1.59 -25.61 2.04
C ARG A 154 -2.17 -26.63 1.09
N LYS A 155 -3.49 -26.61 0.97
CA LYS A 155 -4.20 -27.48 0.03
C LYS A 155 -4.93 -26.65 -1.03
N PRO A 156 -5.07 -27.15 -2.27
CA PRO A 156 -5.81 -26.45 -3.31
C PRO A 156 -7.23 -26.03 -2.90
N GLU A 157 -7.91 -26.83 -2.06
CA GLU A 157 -9.30 -26.56 -1.64
C GLU A 157 -9.42 -25.35 -0.72
N GLU A 158 -8.32 -24.86 -0.14
CA GLU A 158 -8.32 -23.66 0.70
C GLU A 158 -8.42 -22.37 -0.15
N VAL A 159 -8.08 -22.44 -1.44
CA VAL A 159 -8.11 -21.29 -2.34
C VAL A 159 -9.41 -21.25 -3.13
N ARG A 160 -10.17 -20.18 -2.94
CA ARG A 160 -11.42 -19.92 -3.65
C ARG A 160 -11.25 -18.72 -4.56
N ARG A 161 -11.64 -18.89 -5.84
CA ARG A 161 -11.65 -17.84 -6.87
C ARG A 161 -13.08 -17.57 -7.25
N MET A 162 -13.49 -16.31 -7.25
CA MET A 162 -14.86 -15.96 -7.62
C MET A 162 -14.91 -14.59 -8.29
N ASP A 163 -15.72 -14.50 -9.34
CA ASP A 163 -16.10 -13.23 -9.94
C ASP A 163 -17.30 -12.63 -9.21
N ALA A 164 -17.42 -11.31 -9.25
CA ALA A 164 -18.59 -10.63 -8.71
C ALA A 164 -19.83 -10.95 -9.55
N ASN A 165 -20.92 -11.25 -8.87
CA ASN A 165 -22.26 -11.31 -9.42
C ASN A 165 -23.12 -10.22 -8.76
N PHE A 166 -24.08 -9.71 -9.51
CA PHE A 166 -24.92 -8.60 -9.08
C PHE A 166 -26.39 -8.95 -9.22
N ASN A 167 -27.16 -8.65 -8.18
CA ASN A 167 -28.62 -8.67 -8.19
C ASN A 167 -29.16 -7.35 -7.65
N ALA A 168 -28.73 -6.25 -8.24
CA ALA A 168 -29.16 -4.92 -7.89
C ALA A 168 -30.60 -4.69 -8.36
N THR A 169 -31.45 -4.18 -7.47
CA THR A 169 -32.85 -3.83 -7.79
C THR A 169 -33.10 -2.32 -7.80
N GLY A 170 -32.07 -1.55 -7.46
CA GLY A 170 -32.07 -0.10 -7.37
C GLY A 170 -30.69 0.40 -6.94
N CYS A 171 -30.60 1.70 -6.69
CA CYS A 171 -29.40 2.37 -6.22
C CYS A 171 -29.69 3.33 -5.07
N SER A 172 -28.66 3.94 -4.50
CA SER A 172 -28.78 5.06 -3.56
C SER A 172 -27.73 6.11 -3.88
N VAL A 173 -28.06 7.37 -3.65
CA VAL A 173 -27.19 8.52 -3.93
C VAL A 173 -26.99 9.35 -2.67
N LYS A 174 -25.72 9.64 -2.36
CA LYS A 174 -25.32 10.43 -1.19
C LYS A 174 -24.38 11.56 -1.63
N THR A 175 -24.65 12.76 -1.13
CA THR A 175 -23.69 13.88 -1.21
C THR A 175 -22.89 13.95 0.09
N ASP A 176 -21.57 14.01 -0.01
CA ASP A 176 -20.67 14.11 1.14
C ASP A 176 -19.58 15.14 0.85
N GLY A 177 -19.82 16.38 1.28
CA GLY A 177 -18.95 17.51 0.94
C GLY A 177 -18.90 17.76 -0.57
N ALA A 178 -17.71 17.63 -1.16
CA ALA A 178 -17.42 17.83 -2.58
C ALA A 178 -17.47 16.52 -3.40
N ARG A 179 -17.96 15.41 -2.82
CA ARG A 179 -18.14 14.14 -3.53
C ARG A 179 -19.58 13.67 -3.58
N LEU A 180 -19.87 12.87 -4.60
CA LEU A 180 -21.16 12.19 -4.78
C LEU A 180 -20.90 10.69 -4.91
N GLU A 181 -21.55 9.93 -4.04
CA GLU A 181 -21.46 8.48 -3.95
C GLU A 181 -22.74 7.86 -4.50
N VAL A 182 -22.60 6.93 -5.45
CA VAL A 182 -23.69 6.11 -5.99
C VAL A 182 -23.44 4.67 -5.59
N MET A 183 -24.36 4.06 -4.85
CA MET A 183 -24.22 2.70 -4.35
C MET A 183 -25.30 1.78 -4.92
N PHE A 184 -24.88 0.62 -5.42
CA PHE A 184 -25.71 -0.46 -5.96
C PHE A 184 -25.60 -1.69 -5.04
N PRO A 185 -26.58 -1.94 -4.16
CA PRO A 185 -26.64 -3.14 -3.34
C PRO A 185 -26.85 -4.42 -4.15
N GLY A 186 -26.56 -5.56 -3.54
CA GLY A 186 -26.81 -6.87 -4.14
C GLY A 186 -25.60 -7.51 -4.82
N LEU A 187 -24.39 -7.06 -4.47
CA LEU A 187 -23.15 -7.74 -4.86
C LEU A 187 -22.96 -9.02 -4.03
N SER A 188 -22.62 -10.11 -4.70
CA SER A 188 -22.02 -11.31 -4.11
C SER A 188 -20.74 -11.66 -4.85
N MET A 189 -19.69 -12.03 -4.11
CA MET A 189 -18.38 -12.34 -4.68
C MET A 189 -17.68 -13.37 -3.79
N GLY A 190 -17.97 -14.63 -4.04
CA GLY A 190 -17.47 -15.76 -3.25
C GLY A 190 -18.00 -15.68 -1.82
N ILE A 191 -17.08 -15.48 -0.88
CA ILE A 191 -17.39 -15.36 0.55
C ILE A 191 -17.87 -13.96 0.95
N PHE A 192 -17.83 -13.01 0.02
CA PHE A 192 -18.20 -11.62 0.25
C PHE A 192 -19.61 -11.32 -0.22
N SER A 193 -20.31 -10.47 0.53
CA SER A 193 -21.57 -9.85 0.13
C SER A 193 -21.54 -8.36 0.43
N GLY A 194 -22.19 -7.55 -0.41
CA GLY A 194 -22.15 -6.10 -0.24
C GLY A 194 -22.74 -5.32 -1.39
N SER A 195 -22.01 -4.28 -1.81
CA SER A 195 -22.45 -3.31 -2.82
C SER A 195 -21.30 -2.89 -3.73
N LEU A 196 -21.63 -2.47 -4.94
CA LEU A 196 -20.74 -1.66 -5.79
C LEU A 196 -20.99 -0.19 -5.49
N GLN A 197 -19.92 0.60 -5.34
CA GLN A 197 -19.99 2.04 -5.15
C GLN A 197 -19.17 2.75 -6.23
N PHE A 198 -19.74 3.79 -6.82
CA PHE A 198 -19.01 4.80 -7.60
C PHE A 198 -18.93 6.08 -6.80
N THR A 199 -17.77 6.73 -6.81
CA THR A 199 -17.58 8.05 -6.20
C THR A 199 -16.98 9.00 -7.23
N VAL A 200 -17.59 10.16 -7.41
CA VAL A 200 -17.05 11.25 -8.24
C VAL A 200 -16.76 12.45 -7.36
N TYR A 201 -15.75 13.23 -7.74
CA TYR A 201 -15.24 14.33 -6.94
C TYR A 201 -15.31 15.62 -7.75
N ARG A 202 -15.95 16.65 -7.20
CA ARG A 202 -15.95 17.98 -7.81
C ARG A 202 -14.53 18.52 -7.90
N SER A 203 -14.26 19.29 -8.95
CA SER A 203 -12.97 19.90 -9.29
C SER A 203 -11.89 18.94 -9.81
N THR A 204 -12.20 17.67 -10.02
CA THR A 204 -11.27 16.70 -10.63
C THR A 204 -12.00 15.75 -11.59
N ASN A 205 -11.25 15.18 -12.54
CA ASN A 205 -11.78 14.17 -13.46
C ASN A 205 -11.66 12.74 -12.90
N LEU A 206 -11.27 12.62 -11.63
CA LEU A 206 -11.13 11.36 -10.91
C LEU A 206 -12.50 10.71 -10.66
N ILE A 207 -12.58 9.42 -10.92
CA ILE A 207 -13.73 8.56 -10.63
C ILE A 207 -13.19 7.37 -9.83
N ARG A 208 -13.79 7.07 -8.70
CA ARG A 208 -13.46 5.89 -7.90
C ARG A 208 -14.55 4.83 -8.04
N MET A 209 -14.14 3.58 -8.17
CA MET A 209 -15.03 2.42 -8.13
C MET A 209 -14.58 1.51 -7.00
N ASP A 210 -15.51 1.14 -6.12
CA ASP A 210 -15.25 0.23 -5.00
C ASP A 210 -16.26 -0.92 -5.00
N THR A 211 -15.78 -2.13 -4.72
CA THR A 211 -16.62 -3.10 -4.04
C THR A 211 -16.52 -2.85 -2.54
N VAL A 212 -17.66 -2.54 -1.90
CA VAL A 212 -17.79 -2.40 -0.45
C VAL A 212 -18.51 -3.65 0.06
N ALA A 213 -17.74 -4.61 0.58
CA ALA A 213 -18.27 -5.92 0.93
C ALA A 213 -17.67 -6.47 2.22
N LYS A 214 -18.40 -7.38 2.86
CA LYS A 214 -17.96 -8.06 4.07
C LYS A 214 -18.14 -9.57 3.96
N THR A 215 -17.47 -10.28 4.83
CA THR A 215 -17.64 -11.71 5.05
C THR A 215 -17.71 -11.96 6.56
N ASP A 216 -18.35 -13.05 6.96
CA ASP A 216 -18.36 -13.51 8.36
C ASP A 216 -17.40 -14.69 8.58
N GLU A 217 -16.71 -15.11 7.51
CA GLU A 217 -15.72 -16.18 7.60
C GLU A 217 -14.49 -15.77 8.43
N GLN A 218 -13.95 -16.74 9.15
CA GLN A 218 -12.77 -16.55 9.99
C GLN A 218 -11.50 -16.80 9.20
N TRP A 219 -10.44 -16.08 9.58
CA TRP A 219 -9.08 -16.25 9.07
C TRP A 219 -8.97 -16.07 7.55
N VAL A 220 -9.76 -15.17 6.96
CA VAL A 220 -9.70 -14.90 5.53
C VAL A 220 -8.48 -14.06 5.20
N ALA A 221 -7.70 -14.51 4.21
CA ALA A 221 -6.76 -13.69 3.47
C ALA A 221 -7.24 -13.55 2.02
N TYR A 222 -7.10 -12.38 1.40
CA TYR A 222 -7.61 -12.18 0.04
C TYR A 222 -6.86 -11.10 -0.74
N LYS A 223 -6.93 -11.23 -2.06
CA LYS A 223 -6.57 -10.21 -3.06
C LYS A 223 -7.78 -9.94 -3.95
N TYR A 224 -7.77 -8.82 -4.66
CA TYR A 224 -8.80 -8.52 -5.66
C TYR A 224 -8.21 -7.96 -6.95
N ASP A 225 -8.95 -8.18 -8.04
CA ASP A 225 -8.81 -7.45 -9.30
C ASP A 225 -10.11 -6.68 -9.56
N ALA A 226 -10.01 -5.58 -10.28
CA ALA A 226 -11.15 -4.72 -10.60
C ALA A 226 -10.98 -4.09 -11.98
N GLY A 227 -12.07 -3.77 -12.67
CA GLY A 227 -12.02 -3.06 -13.94
C GLY A 227 -13.39 -2.76 -14.54
N LEU A 228 -13.36 -2.19 -15.75
CA LEU A 228 -14.53 -2.00 -16.60
C LEU A 228 -14.31 -2.77 -17.90
N ASN A 229 -15.35 -3.51 -18.31
CA ASN A 229 -15.41 -4.25 -19.55
C ASN A 229 -16.39 -3.58 -20.54
N GLY A 230 -16.25 -3.84 -21.84
CA GLY A 230 -17.15 -3.36 -22.89
C GLY A 230 -16.69 -2.09 -23.60
N PHE A 231 -15.43 -1.68 -23.45
CA PHE A 231 -14.90 -0.56 -24.23
C PHE A 231 -14.86 -0.93 -25.72
N SER A 232 -15.41 -0.07 -26.56
CA SER A 232 -15.42 -0.28 -28.01
C SER A 232 -14.06 0.02 -28.63
N THR A 233 -13.51 -0.89 -29.44
CA THR A 233 -12.28 -0.68 -30.22
C THR A 233 -12.46 0.35 -31.34
N ASP A 234 -13.69 0.65 -31.75
CA ASP A 234 -14.00 1.71 -32.72
C ASP A 234 -13.90 3.11 -32.09
N THR A 235 -14.28 3.22 -30.81
CA THR A 235 -14.25 4.48 -30.05
C THR A 235 -12.89 4.69 -29.40
N MET A 236 -12.40 3.65 -28.72
CA MET A 236 -11.15 3.59 -27.96
C MET A 236 -10.19 2.61 -28.65
N THR A 237 -9.43 3.13 -29.61
CA THR A 237 -8.69 2.34 -30.60
C THR A 237 -7.44 1.65 -30.07
N ARG A 238 -6.93 2.06 -28.89
CA ARG A 238 -5.72 1.49 -28.31
C ARG A 238 -5.68 1.61 -26.80
N VAL A 239 -4.82 0.81 -26.18
CA VAL A 239 -4.31 1.02 -24.83
C VAL A 239 -2.83 1.38 -24.88
N CYS A 240 -2.39 2.25 -23.98
CA CYS A 240 -1.05 2.82 -23.91
C CYS A 240 -0.53 2.80 -22.47
N TRP A 241 0.77 2.57 -22.30
CA TRP A 241 1.47 2.60 -21.00
C TRP A 241 2.95 2.95 -21.19
N ARG A 242 3.69 3.13 -20.08
CA ARG A 242 5.16 3.15 -20.08
C ARG A 242 5.67 1.81 -19.56
N ASP A 243 6.61 1.16 -20.23
CA ASP A 243 7.28 -0.01 -19.65
C ASP A 243 8.16 0.38 -18.46
N THR A 244 8.74 -0.59 -17.76
CA THR A 244 9.61 -0.36 -16.59
C THR A 244 10.91 0.37 -16.91
N GLY A 245 11.22 0.62 -18.19
CA GLY A 245 12.31 1.50 -18.62
C GLY A 245 11.83 2.91 -19.01
N GLY A 246 10.55 3.23 -18.81
CA GLY A 246 9.92 4.50 -19.16
C GLY A 246 9.55 4.65 -20.65
N ASN A 247 9.72 3.62 -21.47
CA ASN A 247 9.47 3.74 -22.92
C ASN A 247 7.97 3.62 -23.23
N PRO A 248 7.44 4.40 -24.19
CA PRO A 248 6.04 4.32 -24.57
C PRO A 248 5.72 2.99 -25.24
N GLN A 249 4.65 2.34 -24.78
CA GLN A 249 4.12 1.10 -25.30
C GLN A 249 2.65 1.28 -25.68
N GLN A 250 2.17 0.49 -26.64
CA GLN A 250 0.77 0.48 -27.05
C GLN A 250 0.30 -0.88 -27.55
N TYR A 251 -1.00 -1.11 -27.48
CA TYR A 251 -1.67 -2.26 -28.09
C TYR A 251 -2.95 -1.80 -28.79
N GLN A 252 -3.10 -2.14 -30.07
CA GLN A 252 -4.17 -1.66 -30.97
C GLN A 252 -5.19 -2.77 -31.34
N PHE A 253 -5.26 -3.84 -30.54
CA PHE A 253 -6.27 -4.91 -30.69
C PHE A 253 -6.29 -5.65 -32.06
N GLY A 254 -5.18 -5.65 -32.80
CA GLY A 254 -5.09 -6.28 -34.12
C GLY A 254 -4.95 -7.81 -34.14
N THR A 255 -4.80 -8.47 -33.00
CA THR A 255 -4.63 -9.94 -32.91
C THR A 255 -5.91 -10.63 -32.42
N VAL A 256 -5.89 -11.96 -32.25
CA VAL A 256 -7.01 -12.73 -31.69
C VAL A 256 -7.40 -12.25 -30.27
N LYS A 257 -8.62 -12.60 -29.84
CA LYS A 257 -9.10 -12.34 -28.48
C LYS A 257 -8.15 -12.94 -27.43
N ASN A 258 -8.17 -12.37 -26.22
CA ASN A 258 -7.44 -12.91 -25.08
C ASN A 258 -8.33 -13.87 -24.29
N ASP A 259 -7.80 -15.02 -23.87
CA ASP A 259 -8.53 -15.97 -23.02
C ASP A 259 -8.52 -15.55 -21.53
N THR A 260 -7.53 -14.74 -21.14
CA THR A 260 -7.37 -14.23 -19.78
C THR A 260 -6.95 -12.76 -19.81
N ARG A 261 -7.04 -12.07 -18.66
CA ARG A 261 -6.51 -10.71 -18.51
C ARG A 261 -5.01 -10.73 -18.81
N VAL A 262 -4.52 -9.75 -19.57
CA VAL A 262 -3.10 -9.55 -19.86
C VAL A 262 -2.53 -8.59 -18.82
N PRO A 263 -1.67 -9.07 -17.89
CA PRO A 263 -0.99 -8.19 -16.95
C PRO A 263 0.03 -7.31 -17.64
N VAL A 264 0.08 -6.04 -17.26
CA VAL A 264 1.02 -5.06 -17.80
C VAL A 264 1.94 -4.57 -16.69
N LYS A 265 3.24 -4.82 -16.83
CA LYS A 265 4.29 -4.21 -16.00
C LYS A 265 4.50 -2.76 -16.44
N ALA A 266 3.53 -1.92 -16.11
CA ALA A 266 3.56 -0.51 -16.41
C ALA A 266 4.34 0.24 -15.33
N ASP A 267 5.25 1.12 -15.75
CA ASP A 267 5.78 2.17 -14.88
C ASP A 267 4.63 3.07 -14.39
N ASN A 268 4.74 3.50 -13.14
CA ASN A 268 3.72 4.20 -12.34
C ASN A 268 2.36 3.49 -12.23
N ARG A 269 2.23 2.25 -12.71
CA ARG A 269 1.00 1.45 -12.62
C ARG A 269 -0.21 2.11 -13.31
N VAL A 270 0.04 2.82 -14.41
CA VAL A 270 -1.01 3.51 -15.19
C VAL A 270 -1.19 2.85 -16.54
N LEU A 271 -2.44 2.52 -16.88
CA LEU A 271 -2.85 2.11 -18.22
C LEU A 271 -3.87 3.12 -18.74
N VAL A 272 -3.72 3.57 -19.98
CA VAL A 272 -4.61 4.55 -20.59
C VAL A 272 -5.21 3.99 -21.86
N THR A 273 -6.53 3.96 -21.98
CA THR A 273 -7.17 3.75 -23.28
C THR A 273 -7.40 5.07 -23.99
N GLU A 274 -7.17 5.10 -25.30
CA GLU A 274 -7.23 6.31 -26.10
C GLU A 274 -8.01 6.11 -27.40
N GLY A 275 -8.84 7.11 -27.69
CA GLY A 275 -9.66 7.22 -28.89
C GLY A 275 -9.51 8.60 -29.54
N LYS A 276 -10.24 8.80 -30.64
CA LYS A 276 -10.20 10.07 -31.39
C LYS A 276 -10.69 11.28 -30.59
N GLY A 277 -11.55 11.06 -29.60
CA GLY A 277 -12.21 12.13 -28.84
C GLY A 277 -11.61 12.40 -27.45
N GLY A 278 -10.72 11.53 -26.96
CA GLY A 278 -10.19 11.61 -25.61
C GLY A 278 -9.68 10.26 -25.12
N SER A 279 -9.45 10.16 -23.81
CA SER A 279 -8.86 8.99 -23.18
C SER A 279 -9.39 8.76 -21.76
N VAL A 280 -9.23 7.52 -21.28
CA VAL A 280 -9.54 7.11 -19.91
C VAL A 280 -8.34 6.36 -19.35
N ALA A 281 -7.79 6.83 -18.23
CA ALA A 281 -6.78 6.10 -17.48
C ALA A 281 -7.42 5.21 -16.41
N THR A 282 -6.76 4.09 -16.08
CA THR A 282 -7.03 3.24 -14.92
C THR A 282 -5.75 3.07 -14.11
N PHE A 283 -5.86 3.13 -12.78
CA PHE A 283 -4.73 3.01 -11.87
C PHE A 283 -5.19 2.65 -10.44
N PRO A 284 -4.32 2.01 -9.63
CA PRO A 284 -4.65 1.66 -8.25
C PRO A 284 -4.56 2.87 -7.31
N MET A 285 -5.11 2.73 -6.10
CA MET A 285 -4.74 3.63 -4.99
C MET A 285 -3.23 3.51 -4.73
N PRO A 286 -2.48 4.61 -4.53
CA PRO A 286 -1.01 4.56 -4.57
C PRO A 286 -0.40 3.68 -3.48
N HIS A 287 -1.02 3.61 -2.30
CA HIS A 287 -0.47 2.86 -1.16
C HIS A 287 -1.41 1.78 -0.62
N LYS A 288 -2.68 2.09 -0.38
CA LYS A 288 -3.65 1.11 0.16
C LYS A 288 -3.94 -0.08 -0.75
N PHE A 289 -3.65 0.02 -2.05
CA PHE A 289 -3.74 -1.11 -2.98
C PHE A 289 -2.59 -2.13 -2.81
N PHE A 290 -1.61 -1.83 -1.97
CA PHE A 290 -0.43 -2.65 -1.74
C PHE A 290 -0.39 -3.10 -0.28
N TRP A 291 0.21 -4.26 -0.06
CA TRP A 291 0.60 -4.73 1.26
C TRP A 291 2.12 -4.67 1.40
N ALA A 292 2.60 -4.68 2.64
CA ALA A 292 4.02 -4.70 2.91
C ALA A 292 4.66 -5.96 2.32
N ARG A 293 5.82 -5.78 1.69
CA ARG A 293 6.64 -6.80 1.04
C ARG A 293 8.10 -6.50 1.33
N GLU A 294 8.95 -7.49 1.20
CA GLU A 294 10.40 -7.35 1.37
C GLU A 294 11.12 -6.95 0.06
N ILE A 295 10.43 -7.08 -1.07
CA ILE A 295 10.89 -6.62 -2.38
C ILE A 295 9.74 -5.95 -3.13
N HIS A 296 10.06 -5.02 -4.02
CA HIS A 296 9.07 -4.21 -4.72
C HIS A 296 9.08 -4.44 -6.23
N VAL A 297 9.39 -5.66 -6.67
CA VAL A 297 9.32 -5.99 -8.11
C VAL A 297 7.94 -5.66 -8.67
N ASN A 298 7.92 -5.09 -9.88
CA ASN A 298 6.68 -4.79 -10.59
C ASN A 298 5.99 -6.08 -11.04
N ASN A 299 4.91 -6.44 -10.35
CA ASN A 299 4.12 -7.64 -10.62
C ASN A 299 3.02 -7.45 -11.66
N GLY A 300 2.93 -6.28 -12.30
CA GLY A 300 1.97 -5.95 -13.35
C GLY A 300 0.59 -5.57 -12.80
N TYR A 301 0.49 -4.39 -12.19
CA TYR A 301 -0.68 -3.98 -11.40
C TYR A 301 -1.88 -3.45 -12.19
N VAL A 302 -1.73 -3.35 -13.52
CA VAL A 302 -2.82 -3.00 -14.45
C VAL A 302 -2.94 -4.07 -15.53
N TRP A 303 -4.12 -4.15 -16.14
CA TRP A 303 -4.40 -5.15 -17.16
C TRP A 303 -5.32 -4.63 -18.26
N TYR A 304 -5.21 -5.25 -19.44
CA TYR A 304 -6.23 -5.18 -20.49
C TYR A 304 -6.65 -6.60 -20.90
N ARG A 305 -7.80 -6.74 -21.57
CA ARG A 305 -8.26 -8.01 -22.16
C ARG A 305 -9.06 -7.71 -23.41
N LYS A 306 -8.60 -8.16 -24.59
CA LYS A 306 -9.40 -8.11 -25.82
C LYS A 306 -10.47 -9.20 -25.74
N ASP A 307 -11.73 -8.81 -25.62
CA ASP A 307 -12.84 -9.74 -25.46
C ASP A 307 -13.43 -10.19 -26.81
N SER A 308 -13.43 -9.28 -27.78
CA SER A 308 -13.83 -9.54 -29.17
C SER A 308 -13.09 -8.62 -30.13
N ASP A 309 -13.38 -8.69 -31.43
CA ASP A 309 -12.85 -7.73 -32.41
C ASP A 309 -13.32 -6.28 -32.17
N LYS A 310 -14.40 -6.12 -31.41
CA LYS A 310 -15.04 -4.82 -31.17
C LYS A 310 -14.95 -4.34 -29.73
N GLU A 311 -14.55 -5.20 -28.80
CA GLU A 311 -14.66 -4.93 -27.37
C GLU A 311 -13.43 -5.38 -26.58
N PHE A 312 -13.11 -4.64 -25.53
CA PHE A 312 -12.08 -4.99 -24.56
C PHE A 312 -12.44 -4.48 -23.15
N GLY A 313 -11.79 -5.06 -22.15
CA GLY A 313 -11.78 -4.58 -20.78
C GLY A 313 -10.41 -4.06 -20.34
N MET A 314 -10.40 -3.22 -19.30
CA MET A 314 -9.18 -2.78 -18.63
C MET A 314 -9.42 -2.53 -17.13
N GLY A 315 -8.35 -2.60 -16.33
CA GLY A 315 -8.45 -2.32 -14.90
C GLY A 315 -7.16 -2.51 -14.13
N VAL A 316 -7.30 -2.72 -12.81
CA VAL A 316 -6.21 -3.00 -11.87
C VAL A 316 -6.25 -4.46 -11.42
N ARG A 317 -5.10 -5.00 -11.06
CA ARG A 317 -4.98 -6.36 -10.54
C ARG A 317 -3.90 -6.49 -9.48
N GLN A 318 -4.02 -7.53 -8.69
CA GLN A 318 -2.97 -7.97 -7.78
C GLN A 318 -2.47 -9.34 -8.23
N SER A 319 -1.15 -9.58 -8.19
CA SER A 319 -0.63 -10.93 -8.43
C SER A 319 -0.99 -11.86 -7.28
N GLU A 320 -1.15 -13.14 -7.58
CA GLU A 320 -1.41 -14.16 -6.56
C GLU A 320 -0.14 -14.53 -5.78
N ASN A 321 1.03 -14.36 -6.41
CA ASN A 321 2.33 -14.70 -5.85
C ASN A 321 3.32 -13.53 -6.00
N GLU A 322 4.40 -13.63 -5.23
CA GLU A 322 5.61 -12.84 -5.40
C GLU A 322 6.26 -13.14 -6.76
N GLY A 323 6.71 -12.11 -7.46
CA GLY A 323 7.37 -12.22 -8.77
C GLY A 323 8.82 -12.69 -8.69
N SER A 324 9.31 -13.02 -7.49
CA SER A 324 10.65 -13.54 -7.24
C SER A 324 10.68 -15.06 -7.19
N THR A 325 11.81 -15.61 -7.63
CA THR A 325 12.13 -17.04 -7.53
C THR A 325 12.85 -17.39 -6.22
N VAL A 326 13.17 -16.39 -5.40
CA VAL A 326 13.86 -16.54 -4.12
C VAL A 326 12.84 -17.01 -3.06
N PRO A 327 12.99 -18.22 -2.48
CA PRO A 327 11.96 -18.82 -1.62
C PRO A 327 11.56 -17.97 -0.41
N LEU A 328 12.50 -17.23 0.19
CA LEU A 328 12.16 -16.33 1.30
C LEU A 328 11.11 -15.29 0.92
N TYR A 329 11.28 -14.64 -0.23
CA TYR A 329 10.38 -13.56 -0.65
C TYR A 329 9.02 -14.10 -1.06
N GLN A 330 8.94 -15.36 -1.51
CA GLN A 330 7.67 -16.01 -1.82
C GLN A 330 6.73 -16.06 -0.62
N ASP A 331 7.27 -16.27 0.60
CA ASP A 331 6.48 -16.25 1.84
C ASP A 331 6.00 -14.84 2.25
N CYS A 332 6.69 -13.80 1.78
CA CYS A 332 6.44 -12.38 2.10
C CYS A 332 5.30 -11.79 1.27
N TYR A 333 4.27 -12.58 1.03
CA TYR A 333 3.16 -12.25 0.15
C TYR A 333 1.81 -12.44 0.85
N ALA A 334 1.63 -11.68 1.92
CA ALA A 334 0.58 -11.91 2.92
C ALA A 334 -0.86 -11.62 2.44
N LEU A 335 -1.06 -10.76 1.44
CA LEU A 335 -2.39 -10.28 1.04
C LEU A 335 -3.13 -9.50 2.15
N TYR A 336 -4.40 -9.13 1.92
CA TYR A 336 -5.24 -8.50 2.94
C TYR A 336 -5.97 -9.52 3.80
N SER A 337 -6.26 -9.14 5.03
CA SER A 337 -7.16 -9.80 5.95
C SER A 337 -8.57 -9.23 5.82
N ALA A 338 -9.57 -10.11 5.86
CA ALA A 338 -10.96 -9.73 6.03
C ALA A 338 -11.49 -10.29 7.34
N ARG A 339 -11.56 -9.44 8.37
CA ARG A 339 -12.12 -9.85 9.66
C ARG A 339 -13.65 -10.00 9.55
N PRO A 340 -14.26 -10.96 10.27
CA PRO A 340 -15.70 -11.17 10.27
C PRO A 340 -16.48 -9.89 10.53
N GLY A 341 -17.50 -9.63 9.71
CA GLY A 341 -18.40 -8.49 9.85
C GLY A 341 -17.80 -7.13 9.43
N THR A 342 -16.53 -7.08 9.03
CA THR A 342 -15.87 -5.81 8.65
C THR A 342 -16.06 -5.49 7.16
N TRP A 343 -16.36 -4.22 6.86
CA TRP A 343 -16.56 -3.75 5.49
C TRP A 343 -15.24 -3.46 4.80
N GLN A 344 -14.83 -4.36 3.92
CA GLN A 344 -13.67 -4.22 3.07
C GLN A 344 -13.98 -3.28 1.89
N ARG A 345 -13.08 -2.33 1.62
CA ARG A 345 -13.22 -1.36 0.53
C ARG A 345 -12.19 -1.63 -0.56
N MET A 346 -12.61 -2.40 -1.57
CA MET A 346 -11.77 -2.86 -2.70
C MET A 346 -11.85 -1.83 -3.84
N GLY A 347 -11.00 -0.81 -3.77
CA GLY A 347 -11.07 0.39 -4.61
C GLY A 347 -10.11 0.44 -5.79
N MET A 348 -10.52 1.11 -6.87
CA MET A 348 -9.66 1.51 -7.99
C MET A 348 -10.06 2.89 -8.51
N TYR A 349 -9.17 3.52 -9.28
CA TYR A 349 -9.43 4.81 -9.90
C TYR A 349 -9.47 4.75 -11.42
N PHE A 350 -10.35 5.58 -11.99
CA PHE A 350 -10.32 6.01 -13.37
C PHE A 350 -10.11 7.53 -13.44
N TYR A 351 -9.50 8.01 -14.53
CA TYR A 351 -9.41 9.43 -14.84
C TYR A 351 -9.79 9.68 -16.30
N ALA A 352 -10.81 10.49 -16.53
CA ALA A 352 -11.31 10.79 -17.88
C ALA A 352 -10.71 12.11 -18.41
N SER A 353 -10.40 12.15 -19.71
CA SER A 353 -9.84 13.34 -20.35
C SER A 353 -10.29 13.49 -21.80
N LEU A 354 -10.28 14.74 -22.27
CA LEU A 354 -10.39 15.06 -23.70
C LEU A 354 -9.03 14.98 -24.42
N ASP A 355 -7.94 14.86 -23.68
CA ASP A 355 -6.59 14.79 -24.23
C ASP A 355 -6.22 13.36 -24.63
N ALA A 356 -5.10 13.26 -25.35
CA ALA A 356 -4.44 12.01 -25.72
C ALA A 356 -3.88 11.25 -24.49
N ALA A 357 -3.40 10.03 -24.71
CA ALA A 357 -2.97 9.12 -23.66
C ALA A 357 -1.88 9.71 -22.76
N GLU A 358 -0.85 10.32 -23.33
CA GLU A 358 0.29 10.81 -22.53
C GLU A 358 -0.08 12.02 -21.64
N PRO A 359 -0.73 13.09 -22.13
CA PRO A 359 -1.22 14.15 -21.23
C PRO A 359 -2.15 13.63 -20.13
N THR A 360 -3.03 12.66 -20.44
CA THR A 360 -3.89 12.02 -19.44
C THR A 360 -3.08 11.25 -18.40
N ARG A 361 -2.04 10.53 -18.83
CA ARG A 361 -1.10 9.85 -17.93
C ARG A 361 -0.41 10.86 -17.02
N GLN A 362 0.05 12.00 -17.54
CA GLN A 362 0.67 13.07 -16.75
C GLN A 362 -0.30 13.69 -15.73
N ALA A 363 -1.58 13.86 -16.10
CA ALA A 363 -2.61 14.32 -15.17
C ALA A 363 -2.85 13.32 -14.02
N VAL A 364 -2.75 12.01 -14.29
CA VAL A 364 -2.77 10.98 -13.26
C VAL A 364 -1.52 11.04 -12.38
N LEU A 365 -0.33 11.18 -12.99
CA LEU A 365 0.93 11.29 -12.24
C LEU A 365 1.00 12.50 -11.31
N ALA A 366 0.28 13.58 -11.62
CA ALA A 366 0.21 14.75 -10.75
C ALA A 366 -0.29 14.37 -9.34
N PHE A 367 -1.11 13.32 -9.21
CA PHE A 367 -1.60 12.87 -7.90
C PHE A 367 -0.52 12.24 -7.01
N THR A 368 0.59 11.73 -7.56
CA THR A 368 1.71 11.15 -6.81
C THR A 368 3.01 11.91 -7.02
N HIS A 369 2.94 13.13 -7.57
CA HIS A 369 4.11 13.91 -7.99
C HIS A 369 5.04 13.13 -8.95
N GLY A 370 4.48 12.24 -9.77
CA GLY A 370 5.23 11.38 -10.69
C GLY A 370 5.95 10.23 -9.99
N ASP A 371 5.45 9.77 -8.84
CA ASP A 371 6.09 8.79 -7.96
C ASP A 371 7.47 9.26 -7.45
N VAL A 372 7.61 10.57 -7.26
CA VAL A 372 8.82 11.21 -6.73
C VAL A 372 8.44 12.05 -5.53
N TYR A 373 9.19 11.94 -4.44
CA TYR A 373 8.97 12.76 -3.27
C TYR A 373 9.34 14.22 -3.55
N LYS A 374 8.33 15.10 -3.50
CA LYS A 374 8.46 16.53 -3.81
C LYS A 374 9.42 17.21 -2.82
N PRO A 375 10.52 17.83 -3.26
CA PRO A 375 11.39 18.61 -2.38
C PRO A 375 10.63 19.76 -1.70
N LEU A 376 10.89 19.95 -0.41
CA LEU A 376 10.26 20.98 0.41
C LEU A 376 11.33 21.89 1.03
N PRO A 377 11.24 23.23 0.88
CA PRO A 377 12.22 24.15 1.47
C PRO A 377 12.37 23.97 2.98
N GLY A 378 13.61 23.91 3.47
CA GLY A 378 13.91 23.68 4.89
C GLY A 378 13.82 22.22 5.34
N TYR A 379 13.53 21.29 4.43
CA TYR A 379 13.44 19.86 4.71
C TYR A 379 14.36 19.01 3.83
N LYS A 380 14.75 17.85 4.36
CA LYS A 380 15.42 16.76 3.63
C LYS A 380 14.66 15.46 3.81
N ILE A 381 14.57 14.70 2.72
CA ILE A 381 13.79 13.47 2.64
C ILE A 381 14.67 12.31 3.13
N PHE A 382 14.23 11.67 4.20
CA PHE A 382 14.93 10.62 4.92
C PHE A 382 14.14 9.32 4.92
N THR A 383 14.84 8.21 4.74
CA THR A 383 14.33 6.86 5.03
C THR A 383 15.33 6.08 5.86
N ASN A 384 14.83 5.18 6.68
CA ASN A 384 15.64 4.31 7.51
C ASN A 384 15.43 2.85 7.12
N HIS A 385 16.34 2.01 7.62
CA HIS A 385 16.17 0.57 7.73
C HIS A 385 16.12 -0.14 6.38
N TRP A 386 17.25 -0.12 5.66
CA TRP A 386 17.43 -0.80 4.39
C TRP A 386 18.34 -2.03 4.50
N HIS A 387 17.89 -3.17 3.97
CA HIS A 387 18.64 -4.42 3.91
C HIS A 387 19.08 -4.72 2.48
N LEU A 388 19.99 -3.97 1.87
CA LEU A 388 20.32 -4.10 0.43
C LEU A 388 21.06 -5.40 0.04
N ARG A 389 20.48 -6.57 0.33
CA ARG A 389 21.12 -7.89 0.22
C ARG A 389 20.79 -8.64 -1.05
N GLU A 390 21.70 -9.52 -1.45
CA GLU A 390 21.56 -10.46 -2.55
C GLU A 390 21.29 -11.91 -2.06
N ASP A 391 20.62 -12.72 -2.89
CA ASP A 391 20.50 -14.20 -2.82
C ASP A 391 20.17 -14.85 -1.45
N ASN A 392 18.94 -14.66 -0.94
CA ASN A 392 18.49 -15.26 0.33
C ASN A 392 19.31 -14.84 1.57
N VAL A 393 19.43 -13.52 1.80
CA VAL A 393 19.73 -12.88 3.10
C VAL A 393 21.20 -12.84 3.54
N THR A 394 22.15 -13.52 2.87
CA THR A 394 23.51 -13.62 3.43
C THR A 394 24.50 -12.59 2.93
N THR A 395 24.30 -11.99 1.75
CA THR A 395 25.29 -11.04 1.19
C THR A 395 24.80 -9.60 1.37
N ALA A 396 25.36 -8.89 2.35
CA ALA A 396 25.03 -7.52 2.73
C ALA A 396 25.41 -6.48 1.65
N PHE A 397 24.98 -5.23 1.84
CA PHE A 397 25.37 -4.12 0.95
C PHE A 397 26.89 -4.05 0.79
N THR A 398 27.60 -4.09 1.92
CA THR A 398 29.06 -3.99 1.97
C THR A 398 29.74 -5.13 1.22
N GLU A 399 29.27 -6.36 1.40
CA GLU A 399 29.81 -7.54 0.72
C GLU A 399 29.57 -7.50 -0.79
N ARG A 400 28.39 -7.03 -1.22
CA ARG A 400 28.08 -6.82 -2.64
C ARG A 400 29.06 -5.84 -3.28
N VAL A 401 29.33 -4.71 -2.62
CA VAL A 401 30.30 -3.72 -3.11
C VAL A 401 31.70 -4.33 -3.19
N MET A 402 32.18 -4.97 -2.12
CA MET A 402 33.52 -5.59 -2.08
C MET A 402 33.71 -6.67 -3.16
N LYS A 403 32.67 -7.48 -3.44
CA LYS A 403 32.69 -8.52 -4.48
C LYS A 403 32.96 -7.98 -5.89
N THR A 404 32.69 -6.70 -6.13
CA THR A 404 33.00 -6.05 -7.43
C THR A 404 34.50 -5.77 -7.61
N GLY A 405 35.30 -5.86 -6.53
CA GLY A 405 36.71 -5.47 -6.52
C GLY A 405 36.95 -3.97 -6.40
N SER A 406 35.90 -3.16 -6.19
CA SER A 406 36.01 -1.70 -6.02
C SER A 406 34.89 -1.14 -5.14
N PHE A 407 35.25 -0.28 -4.19
CA PHE A 407 34.25 0.48 -3.41
C PHE A 407 33.53 1.56 -4.23
N ASP A 408 34.04 1.89 -5.43
CA ASP A 408 33.48 2.90 -6.31
C ASP A 408 32.45 2.32 -7.31
N THR A 409 32.15 1.02 -7.24
CA THR A 409 31.18 0.40 -8.17
C THR A 409 29.75 0.88 -7.84
N PRO A 410 29.05 1.53 -8.78
CA PRO A 410 27.69 1.99 -8.53
C PRO A 410 26.73 0.80 -8.44
N LEU A 411 25.93 0.76 -7.36
CA LEU A 411 24.83 -0.19 -7.22
C LEU A 411 23.51 0.42 -7.71
N GLN A 412 22.70 -0.42 -8.37
CA GLN A 412 21.39 -0.02 -8.89
C GLN A 412 20.42 0.44 -7.80
N ASP A 413 20.58 -0.09 -6.58
CA ASP A 413 19.80 0.29 -5.41
C ASP A 413 19.94 1.79 -5.11
N ILE A 414 21.18 2.30 -5.13
CA ILE A 414 21.49 3.72 -4.88
C ILE A 414 20.91 4.61 -5.98
N VAL A 415 20.96 4.15 -7.24
CA VAL A 415 20.36 4.87 -8.38
C VAL A 415 18.84 4.98 -8.19
N ALA A 416 18.18 3.89 -7.80
CA ALA A 416 16.74 3.86 -7.59
C ALA A 416 16.31 4.75 -6.40
N MET A 417 17.07 4.74 -5.30
CA MET A 417 16.84 5.64 -4.16
C MET A 417 16.94 7.11 -4.54
N LYS A 418 17.97 7.49 -5.31
CA LYS A 418 18.12 8.87 -5.82
C LYS A 418 16.95 9.25 -6.75
N ALA A 419 16.49 8.33 -7.60
CA ALA A 419 15.37 8.57 -8.51
C ALA A 419 14.04 8.87 -7.80
N LEU A 420 13.83 8.33 -6.59
CA LEU A 420 12.68 8.65 -5.74
C LEU A 420 12.75 10.05 -5.11
N GLY A 421 13.89 10.74 -5.19
CA GLY A 421 14.10 12.03 -4.54
C GLY A 421 14.59 11.94 -3.08
N LEU A 422 15.08 10.79 -2.64
CA LEU A 422 15.63 10.64 -1.28
C LEU A 422 16.92 11.45 -1.11
N ASN A 423 17.12 12.03 0.07
CA ASN A 423 18.34 12.75 0.44
C ASN A 423 19.21 11.99 1.44
N ILE A 424 18.61 11.22 2.35
CA ILE A 424 19.33 10.54 3.43
C ILE A 424 18.74 9.13 3.56
N VAL A 425 19.60 8.12 3.53
CA VAL A 425 19.21 6.71 3.68
C VAL A 425 20.04 6.03 4.77
N GLY A 426 19.37 5.43 5.76
CA GLY A 426 20.01 4.58 6.77
C GLY A 426 20.03 3.13 6.33
N ILE A 427 21.21 2.59 6.01
CA ILE A 427 21.38 1.16 5.76
C ILE A 427 21.44 0.43 7.10
N SER A 428 21.02 -0.84 7.14
CA SER A 428 20.95 -1.67 8.34
C SER A 428 21.62 -3.04 8.15
N ASP A 429 22.86 -3.04 7.66
CA ASP A 429 23.73 -4.21 7.65
C ASP A 429 24.00 -4.71 9.10
N PHE A 430 24.69 -5.85 9.26
CA PHE A 430 24.91 -6.60 10.51
C PHE A 430 23.65 -7.26 11.09
N HIS A 431 22.77 -7.72 10.21
CA HIS A 431 21.53 -8.38 10.58
C HIS A 431 21.53 -9.85 10.12
N GLY A 432 22.48 -10.63 10.66
CA GLY A 432 22.72 -12.04 10.32
C GLY A 432 23.73 -12.26 9.19
N ASP A 433 24.18 -11.18 8.56
CA ASP A 433 25.26 -11.11 7.56
C ASP A 433 26.62 -10.71 8.20
N MET A 434 27.70 -10.72 7.40
CA MET A 434 29.07 -10.38 7.81
C MET A 434 29.52 -11.14 9.09
N HIS A 435 30.59 -10.67 9.75
CA HIS A 435 31.05 -11.25 11.02
C HIS A 435 30.28 -10.67 12.22
N TYR A 436 28.94 -10.67 12.19
CA TYR A 436 28.13 -9.98 13.19
C TYR A 436 28.31 -10.49 14.64
N ASN A 437 28.72 -11.74 14.84
CA ASN A 437 28.98 -12.34 16.16
C ASN A 437 30.47 -12.39 16.55
N ASP A 438 31.37 -11.85 15.74
CA ASP A 438 32.81 -11.82 16.08
C ASP A 438 33.10 -10.83 17.23
N PRO A 439 33.99 -11.16 18.19
CA PRO A 439 34.27 -10.33 19.36
C PRO A 439 35.05 -9.03 19.06
N GLY A 440 35.48 -8.81 17.81
CA GLY A 440 36.11 -7.56 17.42
C GLY A 440 36.93 -7.66 16.13
N PRO A 441 37.97 -8.51 16.04
CA PRO A 441 38.96 -8.42 14.97
C PRO A 441 38.38 -8.45 13.55
N LEU A 442 37.45 -9.37 13.26
CA LEU A 442 36.82 -9.46 11.95
C LEU A 442 35.66 -8.45 11.83
N ARG A 443 34.88 -8.30 12.89
CA ARG A 443 33.73 -7.37 12.90
C ARG A 443 34.15 -5.91 12.70
N PHE A 444 35.22 -5.46 13.33
CA PHE A 444 35.72 -4.09 13.20
C PHE A 444 36.25 -3.82 11.79
N GLN A 445 36.86 -4.83 11.15
CA GLN A 445 37.25 -4.73 9.76
C GLN A 445 36.02 -4.60 8.84
N ASP A 446 34.96 -5.37 9.11
CA ASP A 446 33.69 -5.25 8.39
C ASP A 446 33.03 -3.88 8.61
N GLN A 447 32.98 -3.37 9.85
CA GLN A 447 32.45 -2.04 10.17
C GLN A 447 33.23 -0.93 9.45
N LYS A 448 34.55 -1.07 9.33
CA LYS A 448 35.39 -0.15 8.56
C LYS A 448 35.06 -0.20 7.08
N ASN A 449 34.89 -1.40 6.51
CA ASN A 449 34.51 -1.57 5.11
C ASN A 449 33.11 -1.03 4.84
N TYR A 450 32.17 -1.22 5.77
CA TYR A 450 30.80 -0.71 5.68
C TYR A 450 30.76 0.82 5.70
N GLY A 451 31.52 1.44 6.59
CA GLY A 451 31.71 2.90 6.61
C GLY A 451 32.27 3.43 5.28
N GLU A 452 33.30 2.78 4.71
CA GLU A 452 33.86 3.19 3.41
C GLU A 452 32.87 2.97 2.25
N ALA A 453 32.15 1.84 2.22
CA ALA A 453 31.15 1.58 1.20
C ALA A 453 30.01 2.62 1.22
N CYS A 454 29.52 2.97 2.41
CA CYS A 454 28.53 4.03 2.57
C CYS A 454 29.09 5.39 2.15
N ARG A 455 30.30 5.75 2.61
CA ARG A 455 30.98 7.00 2.25
C ARG A 455 31.12 7.17 0.74
N ARG A 456 31.45 6.11 0.00
CA ARG A 456 31.59 6.11 -1.47
C ARG A 456 30.26 6.13 -2.22
N ALA A 457 29.17 5.68 -1.60
CA ALA A 457 27.84 5.78 -2.16
C ALA A 457 27.18 7.17 -1.98
N CYS A 458 27.78 8.04 -1.16
CA CYS A 458 27.30 9.40 -0.91
C CYS A 458 27.57 10.36 -2.08
N ASP A 459 26.86 11.49 -2.07
CA ASP A 459 26.95 12.60 -3.01
C ASP A 459 26.61 13.92 -2.29
N LYS A 460 26.71 15.07 -2.96
CA LYS A 460 26.49 16.41 -2.36
C LYS A 460 25.17 16.57 -1.60
N ASP A 461 24.10 15.98 -2.12
CA ASP A 461 22.74 16.05 -1.55
C ASP A 461 22.14 14.66 -1.30
N PHE A 462 23.00 13.64 -1.17
CA PHE A 462 22.63 12.24 -0.93
C PHE A 462 23.58 11.59 0.07
N LEU A 463 23.09 11.23 1.26
CA LEU A 463 23.88 10.64 2.33
C LEU A 463 23.43 9.21 2.61
N VAL A 464 24.39 8.30 2.69
CA VAL A 464 24.20 6.89 3.06
C VAL A 464 24.83 6.68 4.43
N LEU A 465 24.03 6.25 5.39
CA LEU A 465 24.43 6.10 6.79
C LEU A 465 24.61 4.62 7.17
N PRO A 466 25.76 4.24 7.75
CA PRO A 466 26.06 2.87 8.15
C PRO A 466 25.49 2.56 9.54
N TRP A 467 24.16 2.48 9.63
CA TRP A 467 23.47 2.06 10.85
C TRP A 467 23.23 0.55 10.86
N GLU A 468 22.70 0.01 11.96
CA GLU A 468 22.56 -1.45 12.14
C GLU A 468 21.15 -1.80 12.63
N GLU A 469 20.59 -2.95 12.21
CA GLU A 469 19.39 -3.55 12.81
C GLU A 469 19.76 -4.74 13.72
N PRO A 470 20.27 -4.54 14.95
CA PRO A 470 20.59 -5.65 15.82
C PRO A 470 19.36 -6.31 16.45
N ASN A 471 19.57 -7.55 16.90
CA ASN A 471 18.57 -8.39 17.56
C ASN A 471 19.06 -8.94 18.92
N PHE A 472 19.86 -8.15 19.65
CA PHE A 472 20.50 -8.56 20.91
C PHE A 472 20.02 -7.76 22.13
N TYR A 473 20.14 -8.37 23.31
CA TYR A 473 20.00 -7.83 24.68
C TYR A 473 18.68 -7.15 25.10
N VAL A 474 17.93 -6.52 24.20
CA VAL A 474 16.69 -5.77 24.51
C VAL A 474 15.43 -6.61 24.22
N GLY A 475 15.49 -7.38 23.14
CA GLY A 475 14.37 -8.17 22.60
C GLY A 475 13.74 -7.53 21.36
N GLY A 476 13.26 -8.35 20.43
CA GLY A 476 12.81 -7.89 19.12
C GLY A 476 13.98 -7.50 18.22
N HIS A 477 13.68 -6.89 17.08
CA HIS A 477 14.69 -6.15 16.33
C HIS A 477 14.65 -4.68 16.72
N ILE A 478 15.81 -4.05 16.77
CA ILE A 478 15.96 -2.62 17.01
C ILE A 478 16.85 -2.06 15.91
N ASN A 479 16.71 -0.77 15.61
CA ASN A 479 17.68 -0.05 14.80
C ASN A 479 18.52 0.82 15.72
N ILE A 480 19.85 0.80 15.56
CA ILE A 480 20.80 1.61 16.33
C ILE A 480 21.48 2.62 15.40
N MET A 481 21.47 3.87 15.83
CA MET A 481 21.90 5.01 15.02
C MET A 481 22.92 5.84 15.80
N PHE A 482 24.02 6.22 15.15
CA PHE A 482 25.09 7.01 15.73
C PHE A 482 25.37 8.28 14.92
N PRO A 483 25.88 9.35 15.55
CA PRO A 483 26.23 10.61 14.87
C PRO A 483 27.51 10.50 14.02
N LYS A 484 28.19 9.35 14.05
CA LYS A 484 29.44 9.03 13.35
C LYS A 484 29.61 7.51 13.32
N ASN A 485 30.64 7.03 12.63
CA ASN A 485 31.03 5.62 12.70
C ASN A 485 31.51 5.24 14.11
N VAL A 486 30.97 4.15 14.66
CA VAL A 486 31.30 3.63 15.99
C VAL A 486 31.66 2.16 15.87
N TYR A 487 32.83 1.79 16.40
CA TYR A 487 33.29 0.39 16.41
C TYR A 487 32.84 -0.31 17.68
N PHE A 488 32.04 -1.37 17.53
CA PHE A 488 31.55 -2.13 18.68
C PHE A 488 31.28 -3.60 18.32
N SER A 489 31.54 -4.51 19.26
CA SER A 489 31.14 -5.91 19.18
C SER A 489 29.94 -6.18 20.10
N ARG A 490 29.11 -7.15 19.71
CA ARG A 490 28.02 -7.69 20.54
C ARG A 490 28.44 -8.94 21.31
N VAL A 491 29.73 -9.06 21.57
CA VAL A 491 30.32 -10.15 22.35
C VAL A 491 31.37 -9.51 23.24
N ARG A 492 31.21 -9.70 24.55
CA ARG A 492 32.18 -9.31 25.56
C ARG A 492 32.66 -10.55 26.28
N GLU A 493 33.92 -10.90 26.09
CA GLU A 493 34.53 -12.07 26.70
C GLU A 493 34.71 -11.88 28.22
N GLU A 494 34.86 -12.98 28.94
CA GLU A 494 35.11 -12.93 30.38
C GLU A 494 36.40 -12.17 30.68
N GLY A 495 36.32 -11.19 31.57
CA GLY A 495 37.46 -10.31 31.91
C GLY A 495 37.76 -9.21 30.89
N GLN A 496 37.11 -9.20 29.72
CA GLN A 496 37.31 -8.15 28.71
C GLN A 496 36.74 -6.80 29.22
N PRO A 497 37.48 -5.69 29.06
CA PRO A 497 36.96 -4.36 29.38
C PRO A 497 35.77 -4.00 28.47
N PHE A 498 34.91 -3.09 28.95
CA PHE A 498 33.78 -2.59 28.16
C PHE A 498 34.24 -1.78 26.94
N THR A 499 35.37 -1.08 27.06
CA THR A 499 35.96 -0.28 26.00
C THR A 499 37.48 -0.32 26.11
N GLU A 500 38.14 -0.23 24.97
CA GLU A 500 39.60 -0.12 24.86
C GLU A 500 40.01 0.72 23.65
N MET A 501 41.30 1.05 23.59
CA MET A 501 41.90 1.74 22.44
C MET A 501 42.59 0.72 21.55
N ASP A 502 41.91 0.33 20.48
CA ASP A 502 42.46 -0.49 19.41
C ASP A 502 43.44 0.33 18.54
N PRO A 503 44.61 -0.22 18.18
CA PRO A 503 45.62 0.52 17.41
C PRO A 503 45.21 0.87 15.97
N VAL A 504 44.22 0.18 15.41
CA VAL A 504 43.72 0.37 14.03
C VAL A 504 42.43 1.16 14.01
N TYR A 505 41.50 0.85 14.92
CA TYR A 505 40.13 1.39 14.90
C TYR A 505 39.90 2.51 15.92
N GLY A 506 40.88 2.80 16.79
CA GLY A 506 40.73 3.77 17.85
C GLY A 506 39.87 3.22 18.98
N ARG A 507 38.91 3.99 19.48
CA ARG A 507 38.06 3.52 20.58
C ARG A 507 37.09 2.46 20.08
N VAL A 508 37.10 1.30 20.73
CA VAL A 508 36.18 0.20 20.47
C VAL A 508 35.38 -0.13 21.73
N TYR A 509 34.22 -0.77 21.53
CA TYR A 509 33.32 -1.19 22.61
C TYR A 509 32.97 -2.67 22.51
N HIS A 510 32.83 -3.34 23.65
CA HIS A 510 32.42 -4.74 23.73
C HIS A 510 31.17 -4.84 24.60
N ILE A 511 30.05 -5.22 23.97
CA ILE A 511 28.75 -5.29 24.63
C ILE A 511 28.45 -6.73 25.02
N GLY A 512 28.11 -6.97 26.28
CA GLY A 512 27.71 -8.29 26.78
C GLY A 512 26.26 -8.38 27.26
N ASN A 513 25.58 -7.25 27.43
CA ASN A 513 24.24 -7.16 28.01
C ASN A 513 23.58 -5.81 27.67
N VAL A 514 22.36 -5.60 28.19
CA VAL A 514 21.56 -4.40 27.94
C VAL A 514 22.13 -3.16 28.61
N GLU A 515 22.78 -3.30 29.76
CA GLU A 515 23.44 -2.21 30.48
C GLU A 515 24.64 -1.68 29.69
N ASP A 516 25.44 -2.56 29.11
CA ASP A 516 26.57 -2.19 28.25
C ASP A 516 26.08 -1.53 26.95
N LEU A 517 24.95 -1.99 26.39
CA LEU A 517 24.32 -1.30 25.25
C LEU A 517 23.91 0.13 25.63
N GLN A 518 23.25 0.33 26.77
CA GLN A 518 22.88 1.66 27.25
C GLN A 518 24.11 2.55 27.43
N LYS A 519 25.20 2.02 28.04
CA LYS A 519 26.46 2.76 28.18
C LYS A 519 27.07 3.17 26.85
N LEU A 520 27.00 2.31 25.83
CA LEU A 520 27.48 2.63 24.48
C LEU A 520 26.69 3.80 23.90
N LEU A 521 25.35 3.71 23.94
CA LEU A 521 24.46 4.76 23.45
C LEU A 521 24.73 6.10 24.15
N ASP A 522 24.95 6.08 25.46
CA ASP A 522 25.27 7.28 26.22
C ASP A 522 26.67 7.83 25.92
N ALA A 523 27.67 6.96 25.71
CA ALA A 523 29.05 7.36 25.44
C ALA A 523 29.26 7.97 24.04
N GLU A 524 28.46 7.53 23.06
CA GLU A 524 28.62 7.92 21.65
C GLU A 524 27.44 8.73 21.10
N ASP A 525 26.58 9.25 21.98
CA ASP A 525 25.37 9.99 21.63
C ASP A 525 24.45 9.23 20.64
N GLY A 526 24.42 7.91 20.78
CA GLY A 526 23.64 7.00 19.97
C GLY A 526 22.18 6.94 20.40
N TYR A 527 21.31 6.64 19.43
CA TYR A 527 19.89 6.44 19.63
C TYR A 527 19.45 5.09 19.10
N TRP A 528 18.28 4.64 19.53
CA TRP A 528 17.68 3.43 19.00
C TRP A 528 16.15 3.52 18.92
N ASN A 529 15.56 2.71 18.04
CA ASN A 529 14.11 2.53 17.94
C ASN A 529 13.77 1.05 17.76
N THR A 530 12.51 0.71 18.00
CA THR A 530 11.97 -0.62 17.70
C THR A 530 11.75 -0.76 16.21
N ALA A 531 12.35 -1.77 15.58
CA ALA A 531 12.12 -2.10 14.19
C ALA A 531 10.81 -2.87 14.01
N HIS A 532 10.08 -2.56 12.92
CA HIS A 532 8.81 -3.19 12.50
C HIS A 532 7.95 -3.72 13.67
N PRO A 533 7.36 -2.82 14.48
CA PRO A 533 6.75 -3.16 15.76
C PRO A 533 5.67 -4.23 15.62
N ARG A 534 5.64 -5.13 16.61
CA ARG A 534 4.68 -6.23 16.77
C ARG A 534 4.70 -7.25 15.63
N THR A 535 5.61 -7.20 14.66
CA THR A 535 5.68 -8.15 13.52
C THR A 535 7.00 -8.93 13.50
N LYS A 536 7.18 -9.84 12.53
CA LYS A 536 8.42 -10.59 12.28
C LYS A 536 9.06 -11.14 13.57
N SER A 537 10.23 -10.64 13.96
CA SER A 537 10.93 -10.99 15.21
C SER A 537 10.60 -10.04 16.36
N SER A 538 10.10 -8.85 16.05
CA SER A 538 9.53 -7.86 16.98
C SER A 538 8.11 -8.20 17.44
N VAL A 539 7.59 -9.41 17.15
CA VAL A 539 6.31 -9.90 17.70
C VAL A 539 6.38 -9.87 19.24
N GLY A 540 5.47 -9.07 19.84
CA GLY A 540 5.40 -8.81 21.28
C GLY A 540 6.17 -7.57 21.75
N TYR A 541 6.89 -6.91 20.85
CA TYR A 541 7.65 -5.68 21.12
C TYR A 541 7.05 -4.52 20.34
N PRO A 542 7.10 -3.29 20.87
CA PRO A 542 7.80 -2.88 22.11
C PRO A 542 7.06 -3.13 23.44
N ASP A 543 5.84 -3.70 23.41
CA ASP A 543 4.96 -3.88 24.57
C ASP A 543 5.64 -4.50 25.81
N MET A 544 6.65 -5.34 25.61
CA MET A 544 7.40 -6.02 26.67
C MET A 544 8.51 -5.25 27.36
N TYR A 545 8.93 -4.12 26.80
CA TYR A 545 10.01 -3.34 27.41
C TYR A 545 9.66 -1.89 27.66
N TRP A 546 8.43 -1.45 27.37
CA TRP A 546 8.01 -0.07 27.67
C TRP A 546 8.19 0.33 29.13
N ASP A 547 8.09 -0.60 30.08
CA ASP A 547 8.27 -0.29 31.49
C ASP A 547 9.74 -0.35 31.95
N LYS A 548 10.65 -0.88 31.11
CA LYS A 548 12.06 -1.11 31.43
C LYS A 548 12.92 0.16 31.31
N PRO A 549 14.03 0.25 32.06
CA PRO A 549 14.90 1.44 32.05
C PRO A 549 15.40 1.86 30.66
N ILE A 550 15.83 0.92 29.81
CA ILE A 550 16.36 1.23 28.48
C ILE A 550 15.33 1.91 27.55
N ALA A 551 14.03 1.60 27.69
CA ALA A 551 12.96 2.24 26.93
C ALA A 551 12.45 3.53 27.59
N LYS A 552 12.50 3.61 28.93
CA LYS A 552 12.28 4.84 29.69
C LYS A 552 13.52 5.74 29.71
N ASN A 553 14.07 5.95 28.52
CA ASN A 553 15.27 6.75 28.30
C ASN A 553 15.07 7.60 27.05
N ASP A 554 15.68 8.77 27.03
CA ASP A 554 15.65 9.71 25.90
C ASP A 554 16.49 9.26 24.70
N ARG A 555 17.36 8.24 24.86
CA ARG A 555 18.03 7.54 23.75
C ARG A 555 17.09 6.62 22.97
N TYR A 556 15.98 6.18 23.56
CA TYR A 556 14.93 5.45 22.83
C TYR A 556 14.01 6.45 22.11
N LEU A 557 13.96 6.36 20.78
CA LEU A 557 13.22 7.29 19.93
C LEU A 557 11.76 6.89 19.70
N GLY A 558 11.42 5.61 19.88
CA GLY A 558 10.07 5.10 19.64
C GLY A 558 10.07 3.89 18.72
N VAL A 559 9.15 3.86 17.76
CA VAL A 559 8.96 2.68 16.89
C VAL A 559 8.98 3.07 15.42
N ASP A 560 9.25 2.07 14.61
CA ASP A 560 9.16 2.17 13.17
C ASP A 560 7.72 2.19 12.66
N PHE A 561 7.52 2.95 11.58
CA PHE A 561 6.28 3.07 10.82
C PHE A 561 6.51 2.59 9.39
N THR A 562 5.76 1.54 9.04
CA THR A 562 5.62 1.02 7.69
C THR A 562 4.14 1.01 7.34
N GLN A 563 3.75 1.65 6.25
CA GLN A 563 2.34 1.96 5.94
C GLN A 563 1.45 0.72 5.72
N ALA A 564 2.02 -0.40 5.29
CA ALA A 564 1.25 -1.52 4.76
C ALA A 564 1.27 -2.78 5.65
N MET A 565 1.47 -2.64 6.96
CA MET A 565 1.72 -3.77 7.86
C MET A 565 0.49 -4.35 8.56
N ASP A 566 -0.62 -3.60 8.58
CA ASP A 566 -1.87 -4.02 9.23
C ASP A 566 -2.84 -4.79 8.32
N LEU A 567 -2.57 -4.79 7.00
CA LEU A 567 -3.17 -5.66 5.99
C LEU A 567 -4.71 -5.76 6.04
N ASP A 568 -5.48 -4.68 6.20
CA ASP A 568 -6.96 -4.77 6.30
C ASP A 568 -7.63 -3.55 5.66
N LEU A 569 -8.41 -3.76 4.59
CA LEU A 569 -9.07 -2.68 3.83
C LEU A 569 -10.34 -2.14 4.51
N SER A 570 -10.74 -2.68 5.66
CA SER A 570 -11.79 -2.08 6.48
C SER A 570 -11.29 -0.92 7.35
N LYS A 571 -9.97 -0.84 7.57
CA LYS A 571 -9.37 0.19 8.43
C LYS A 571 -9.31 1.54 7.75
N LYS A 572 -9.61 2.59 8.52
CA LYS A 572 -9.51 3.97 8.04
C LYS A 572 -8.06 4.39 7.91
N ARG A 573 -7.19 4.04 8.86
CA ARG A 573 -5.76 4.36 8.83
C ARG A 573 -4.92 3.16 8.43
N MET A 574 -3.75 3.46 7.91
CA MET A 574 -2.67 2.51 7.69
C MET A 574 -1.98 2.23 9.04
N SER A 575 -1.62 0.98 9.32
CA SER A 575 -0.88 0.55 10.53
C SER A 575 -1.47 1.00 11.89
N GLU A 576 -2.81 0.97 12.01
CA GLU A 576 -3.57 1.34 13.23
C GLU A 576 -3.09 0.60 14.49
N TRP A 577 -2.91 -0.71 14.40
CA TRP A 577 -2.56 -1.53 15.55
C TRP A 577 -1.05 -1.68 15.71
N ARG A 578 -0.29 -1.93 14.65
CA ARG A 578 1.15 -2.16 14.78
C ARG A 578 1.90 -0.93 15.26
N THR A 579 1.50 0.25 14.79
CA THR A 579 2.28 1.47 15.00
C THR A 579 1.52 2.52 15.80
N PHE A 580 0.34 2.98 15.35
CA PHE A 580 -0.38 4.05 16.03
C PHE A 580 -0.80 3.66 17.46
N ASP A 581 -1.45 2.50 17.65
CA ASP A 581 -1.82 2.01 18.98
C ASP A 581 -0.59 1.80 19.89
N ALA A 582 0.53 1.34 19.33
CA ALA A 582 1.77 1.14 20.10
C ALA A 582 2.32 2.47 20.64
N VAL A 583 2.45 3.48 19.78
CA VAL A 583 2.97 4.79 20.17
C VAL A 583 2.00 5.55 21.07
N ASP A 584 0.71 5.52 20.77
CA ASP A 584 -0.29 6.21 21.58
C ASP A 584 -0.31 5.66 23.02
N ARG A 585 -0.27 4.32 23.18
CA ARG A 585 -0.19 3.69 24.50
C ARG A 585 1.10 4.05 25.24
N MET A 586 2.24 3.92 24.56
CA MET A 586 3.54 4.20 25.14
C MET A 586 3.66 5.66 25.60
N ASN A 587 3.30 6.61 24.74
CA ASN A 587 3.35 8.03 25.09
C ASN A 587 2.35 8.40 26.18
N ASN A 588 1.16 7.80 26.18
CA ASN A 588 0.22 8.00 27.27
C ASN A 588 0.80 7.47 28.60
N MET A 589 1.43 6.29 28.61
CA MET A 589 2.13 5.78 29.82
C MET A 589 3.24 6.74 30.29
N TYR A 590 3.91 7.43 29.37
CA TYR A 590 5.03 8.32 29.67
C TYR A 590 4.64 9.78 29.89
N ALA A 591 3.35 10.14 29.77
CA ALA A 591 2.89 11.53 29.76
C ALA A 591 3.39 12.38 30.96
N ASN A 592 3.60 11.75 32.12
CA ASN A 592 4.05 12.42 33.36
C ASN A 592 5.50 12.10 33.75
N SER A 593 6.29 11.51 32.85
CA SER A 593 7.66 11.07 33.15
C SER A 593 8.72 12.16 32.96
N GLY A 594 8.40 13.25 32.26
CA GLY A 594 9.38 14.25 31.84
C GLY A 594 10.25 13.83 30.64
N LEU A 595 10.11 12.59 30.16
CA LEU A 595 10.72 12.14 28.92
C LEU A 595 10.07 12.87 27.74
N GLN A 596 10.87 13.13 26.70
CA GLN A 596 10.28 13.59 25.45
C GLN A 596 9.37 12.52 24.85
N PRO A 597 8.31 12.91 24.12
CA PRO A 597 7.48 11.99 23.38
C PRO A 597 8.29 11.10 22.45
N LYS A 598 7.91 9.83 22.38
CA LYS A 598 8.43 8.85 21.44
C LYS A 598 7.74 9.03 20.09
N GLY A 599 8.52 9.08 19.03
CA GLY A 599 8.04 9.33 17.68
C GLY A 599 7.90 8.05 16.84
N PHE A 600 7.61 8.29 15.57
CA PHE A 600 7.67 7.31 14.50
C PHE A 600 8.94 7.52 13.69
N LEU A 601 9.62 6.46 13.27
CA LEU A 601 10.64 6.55 12.21
C LEU A 601 10.15 5.77 11.01
N THR A 602 10.40 6.26 9.79
CA THR A 602 9.99 5.53 8.59
C THR A 602 10.88 4.32 8.35
N ASP A 603 10.24 3.16 8.21
CA ASP A 603 10.90 1.87 8.08
C ASP A 603 10.57 1.18 6.78
N ILE A 604 11.59 1.02 5.94
CA ILE A 604 11.45 0.40 4.64
C ILE A 604 11.55 -1.14 4.75
N ASP A 605 12.53 -1.67 5.49
CA ASP A 605 12.78 -3.10 5.71
C ASP A 605 12.69 -3.93 4.41
N THR A 606 13.34 -3.42 3.35
CA THR A 606 13.38 -4.06 2.03
C THR A 606 14.77 -4.37 1.56
N TYR A 607 14.82 -5.32 0.62
CA TYR A 607 16.03 -5.89 0.08
C TYR A 607 16.43 -5.31 -1.27
N LYS A 608 17.33 -5.96 -2.00
CA LYS A 608 17.87 -5.48 -3.29
C LYS A 608 16.77 -4.93 -4.21
N GLN A 609 16.99 -3.71 -4.69
CA GLN A 609 16.09 -2.99 -5.60
C GLN A 609 16.85 -2.54 -6.86
N GLY A 610 16.10 -2.22 -7.92
CA GLY A 610 16.61 -1.52 -9.08
C GLY A 610 15.60 -0.57 -9.72
N PRO A 611 16.02 0.23 -10.72
CA PRO A 611 15.16 1.20 -11.40
C PRO A 611 13.90 0.62 -12.06
N GLN A 612 13.88 -0.69 -12.33
CA GLN A 612 12.73 -1.38 -12.92
C GLN A 612 11.65 -1.78 -11.90
N ASP A 613 11.93 -1.64 -10.61
CA ASP A 613 11.03 -2.04 -9.53
C ASP A 613 10.02 -0.93 -9.19
N ASP A 614 8.90 -1.32 -8.60
CA ASP A 614 7.76 -0.45 -8.28
C ASP A 614 7.83 0.01 -6.82
N LEU A 615 8.77 0.92 -6.56
CA LEU A 615 9.23 1.28 -5.21
C LEU A 615 8.26 2.18 -4.44
N TYR A 616 7.80 3.27 -5.07
CA TYR A 616 6.99 4.32 -4.44
C TYR A 616 5.76 3.81 -3.68
N PRO A 617 4.96 2.85 -4.21
CA PRO A 617 3.79 2.31 -3.50
C PRO A 617 4.10 1.67 -2.15
N GLY A 618 5.29 1.10 -2.03
CA GLY A 618 5.75 0.40 -0.83
C GLY A 618 6.28 1.34 0.24
N TYR A 619 6.65 2.57 -0.12
CA TYR A 619 7.50 3.41 0.72
C TYR A 619 6.77 4.58 1.36
N GLN A 620 7.24 4.90 2.57
CA GLN A 620 6.92 6.11 3.30
C GLN A 620 8.24 6.81 3.64
N VAL A 621 8.21 8.13 3.72
CA VAL A 621 9.39 8.95 3.97
C VAL A 621 9.18 9.90 5.11
N THR A 622 10.28 10.25 5.75
CA THR A 622 10.35 11.30 6.75
C THR A 622 10.89 12.57 6.12
N TYR A 623 10.19 13.68 6.26
CA TYR A 623 10.74 15.00 5.92
C TYR A 623 11.35 15.59 7.19
N LEU A 624 12.68 15.54 7.30
CA LEU A 624 13.45 16.09 8.42
C LEU A 624 13.67 17.58 8.20
N LYS A 625 13.38 18.40 9.21
CA LYS A 625 13.70 19.82 9.17
C LYS A 625 15.22 20.00 9.24
N LEU A 626 15.83 20.27 8.10
CA LEU A 626 17.26 20.27 7.91
C LEU A 626 17.65 21.11 6.69
N ASP A 627 18.50 22.12 6.89
CA ASP A 627 18.85 23.06 5.82
C ASP A 627 19.67 22.41 4.69
N ARG A 628 20.59 21.51 5.06
CA ARG A 628 21.48 20.81 4.12
C ARG A 628 21.72 19.36 4.54
N VAL A 629 22.04 18.52 3.57
CA VAL A 629 22.56 17.18 3.86
C VAL A 629 24.00 17.31 4.38
N PRO A 630 24.35 16.72 5.54
CA PRO A 630 25.73 16.65 6.01
C PRO A 630 26.61 15.83 5.06
N GLY A 631 27.90 16.15 5.00
CA GLY A 631 28.88 15.34 4.30
C GLY A 631 29.11 13.99 5.01
N PRO A 632 29.64 12.98 4.30
CA PRO A 632 29.83 11.65 4.88
C PRO A 632 30.94 11.59 5.94
N ASP A 633 31.84 12.58 5.96
CA ASP A 633 32.89 12.72 6.98
C ASP A 633 32.54 13.77 8.07
N GLU A 634 31.34 14.36 8.00
CA GLU A 634 30.86 15.34 8.97
C GLU A 634 30.09 14.67 10.13
N ASP A 635 29.82 15.44 11.19
CA ASP A 635 28.96 15.02 12.30
C ASP A 635 27.49 14.94 11.89
N TRP A 636 26.85 13.79 12.10
CA TRP A 636 25.45 13.52 11.78
C TRP A 636 24.49 13.83 12.93
N SER A 637 24.98 14.37 14.05
CA SER A 637 24.14 14.87 15.16
C SER A 637 22.99 15.79 14.72
N PRO A 638 23.10 16.67 13.68
CA PRO A 638 21.95 17.43 13.21
C PRO A 638 20.76 16.56 12.78
N ILE A 639 21.00 15.41 12.14
CA ILE A 639 19.95 14.45 11.72
C ILE A 639 19.30 13.84 12.95
N LEU A 640 20.12 13.29 13.85
CA LEU A 640 19.64 12.64 15.07
C LEU A 640 18.91 13.60 16.00
N ARG A 641 19.36 14.86 16.10
CA ARG A 641 18.65 15.91 16.86
C ARG A 641 17.28 16.21 16.26
N ALA A 642 17.17 16.34 14.93
CA ALA A 642 15.87 16.59 14.29
C ALA A 642 14.88 15.45 14.57
N ILE A 643 15.33 14.20 14.45
CA ILE A 643 14.51 13.02 14.82
C ILE A 643 14.16 13.06 16.31
N ARG A 644 15.15 13.30 17.17
CA ARG A 644 14.99 13.28 18.62
C ARG A 644 13.99 14.32 19.13
N ASN A 645 13.98 15.49 18.51
CA ASN A 645 13.14 16.63 18.88
C ASN A 645 11.72 16.55 18.28
N GLY A 646 11.47 15.66 17.32
CA GLY A 646 10.22 15.67 16.57
C GLY A 646 10.15 16.77 15.50
N ASP A 647 11.30 17.27 15.04
CA ASP A 647 11.41 18.30 14.00
C ASP A 647 11.23 17.68 12.59
N TYR A 648 10.14 16.94 12.39
CA TYR A 648 9.84 16.24 11.13
C TYR A 648 8.36 15.88 10.99
N PHE A 649 7.97 15.42 9.81
CA PHE A 649 6.72 14.70 9.60
C PHE A 649 6.94 13.47 8.71
N ILE A 650 6.01 12.52 8.78
CA ILE A 650 6.02 11.32 7.94
C ILE A 650 4.90 11.42 6.92
N THR A 651 5.18 11.01 5.69
CA THR A 651 4.20 10.96 4.61
C THR A 651 4.47 9.81 3.64
N THR A 652 3.45 9.45 2.89
CA THR A 652 3.52 8.55 1.74
C THR A 652 3.79 9.31 0.43
N GLY A 653 3.72 10.65 0.45
CA GLY A 653 4.10 11.55 -0.63
C GLY A 653 2.96 12.46 -1.14
N GLU A 654 1.71 12.09 -0.89
CA GLU A 654 0.52 12.82 -1.35
C GLU A 654 0.10 13.96 -0.44
N ILE A 655 0.55 13.97 0.81
CA ILE A 655 0.23 14.99 1.82
C ILE A 655 1.55 15.55 2.35
N LEU A 656 1.74 16.86 2.27
CA LEU A 656 2.95 17.54 2.72
C LEU A 656 2.60 18.57 3.79
N VAL A 657 3.42 18.66 4.84
CA VAL A 657 3.24 19.63 5.92
C VAL A 657 4.41 20.60 5.87
N SER A 658 4.16 21.83 5.43
CA SER A 658 5.20 22.85 5.29
C SER A 658 5.49 23.60 6.59
N SER A 659 4.50 23.68 7.46
CA SER A 659 4.62 24.25 8.80
C SER A 659 3.63 23.57 9.75
N TYR A 660 3.99 23.47 11.03
CA TYR A 660 3.06 23.12 12.09
C TYR A 660 3.44 23.81 13.40
N ALA A 661 2.44 24.10 14.24
CA ALA A 661 2.64 24.62 15.59
C ALA A 661 1.56 24.12 16.54
N VAL A 662 1.93 23.98 17.81
CA VAL A 662 0.99 23.80 18.92
C VAL A 662 0.94 25.12 19.68
N GLU A 663 -0.19 25.79 19.60
CA GLU A 663 -0.42 27.11 20.19
C GLU A 663 -1.28 27.00 21.46
N GLY A 664 -1.20 28.00 22.34
CA GLY A 664 -1.99 28.06 23.57
C GLY A 664 -1.37 27.27 24.75
N SER A 665 -2.17 27.04 25.80
CA SER A 665 -1.71 26.36 27.02
C SER A 665 -2.81 25.51 27.65
N GLY A 666 -2.40 24.54 28.49
CA GLY A 666 -3.32 23.62 29.16
C GLY A 666 -4.26 22.89 28.20
N ASN A 667 -5.56 22.89 28.52
CA ASN A 667 -6.61 22.22 27.74
C ASN A 667 -7.19 23.11 26.61
N GLN A 668 -6.57 24.25 26.32
CA GLN A 668 -6.98 25.18 25.26
C GLN A 668 -5.94 25.23 24.13
N ARG A 669 -5.15 24.16 23.99
CA ARG A 669 -4.14 24.06 22.93
C ARG A 669 -4.82 23.87 21.58
N THR A 670 -4.27 24.53 20.56
CA THR A 670 -4.69 24.41 19.16
C THR A 670 -3.52 23.94 18.32
N ILE A 671 -3.78 23.09 17.31
CA ILE A 671 -2.79 22.73 16.30
C ILE A 671 -3.09 23.51 15.04
N THR A 672 -2.11 24.26 14.55
CA THR A 672 -2.15 24.96 13.27
C THR A 672 -1.12 24.35 12.34
N ALA A 673 -1.47 24.08 11.08
CA ALA A 673 -0.55 23.51 10.10
C ALA A 673 -0.88 23.98 8.69
N ASP A 674 0.17 24.23 7.90
CA ASP A 674 0.08 24.49 6.47
C ASP A 674 0.29 23.17 5.72
N VAL A 675 -0.79 22.65 5.14
CA VAL A 675 -0.83 21.32 4.52
C VAL A 675 -1.15 21.47 3.03
N GLU A 676 -0.39 20.76 2.19
CA GLU A 676 -0.66 20.57 0.77
C GLU A 676 -1.10 19.11 0.55
N TRP A 677 -2.06 18.87 -0.35
CA TRP A 677 -2.45 17.49 -0.71
C TRP A 677 -2.87 17.34 -2.16
N THR A 678 -2.72 16.14 -2.72
CA THR A 678 -3.06 15.86 -4.11
C THR A 678 -4.41 15.15 -4.29
N PHE A 679 -4.71 14.13 -3.50
CA PHE A 679 -5.99 13.39 -3.55
C PHE A 679 -7.07 14.07 -2.69
N PRO A 680 -8.38 13.91 -2.99
CA PRO A 680 -9.45 14.32 -2.09
C PRO A 680 -9.28 13.71 -0.69
N LEU A 681 -9.22 14.56 0.34
CA LEU A 681 -9.00 14.13 1.73
C LEU A 681 -10.28 13.58 2.38
N GLU A 682 -10.13 12.57 3.23
CA GLU A 682 -11.25 12.04 4.03
C GLU A 682 -11.42 12.79 5.35
N PHE A 683 -10.34 12.94 6.11
CA PHE A 683 -10.36 13.57 7.43
C PHE A 683 -8.96 14.03 7.87
N VAL A 684 -8.94 14.94 8.83
CA VAL A 684 -7.79 15.25 9.69
C VAL A 684 -8.09 14.69 11.08
N GLU A 685 -7.07 14.15 11.75
CA GLU A 685 -7.20 13.66 13.12
C GLU A 685 -6.10 14.21 14.01
N VAL A 686 -6.51 14.62 15.22
CA VAL A 686 -5.61 15.00 16.31
C VAL A 686 -5.75 13.97 17.43
N VAL A 687 -4.62 13.52 17.98
CA VAL A 687 -4.53 12.50 19.04
C VAL A 687 -3.69 13.06 20.19
N TRP A 688 -4.13 12.86 21.43
CA TRP A 688 -3.38 13.26 22.62
C TRP A 688 -3.65 12.32 23.80
N GLY A 689 -2.85 12.42 24.86
CA GLY A 689 -3.02 11.63 26.09
C GLY A 689 -2.72 12.43 27.35
N ASP A 690 -3.31 12.02 28.46
CA ASP A 690 -3.22 12.69 29.77
C ASP A 690 -2.53 11.84 30.86
N GLY A 691 -2.00 10.66 30.51
CA GLY A 691 -1.48 9.68 31.46
C GLY A 691 -2.47 8.58 31.84
N LYS A 692 -3.74 8.72 31.46
CA LYS A 692 -4.84 7.81 31.82
C LYS A 692 -5.66 7.42 30.59
N ASN A 693 -6.02 8.39 29.77
CA ASN A 693 -6.84 8.25 28.57
C ASN A 693 -6.06 8.71 27.34
N ILE A 694 -6.40 8.12 26.20
CA ILE A 694 -5.98 8.57 24.88
C ILE A 694 -7.23 9.12 24.22
N ASP A 695 -7.21 10.41 23.92
CA ASP A 695 -8.31 11.12 23.31
C ASP A 695 -8.00 11.45 21.85
N ARG A 696 -9.06 11.64 21.05
CA ARG A 696 -8.96 11.93 19.62
C ARG A 696 -10.04 12.90 19.18
N GLN A 697 -9.71 13.71 18.20
CA GLN A 697 -10.66 14.54 17.46
C GLN A 697 -10.50 14.26 15.97
N VAL A 698 -11.58 13.86 15.31
CA VAL A 698 -11.62 13.63 13.86
C VAL A 698 -12.46 14.72 13.20
N ILE A 699 -11.88 15.40 12.22
CA ILE A 699 -12.50 16.48 11.45
C ILE A 699 -12.65 16.00 10.02
N SER A 700 -13.89 15.96 9.52
CA SER A 700 -14.17 15.64 8.12
C SER A 700 -13.60 16.72 7.20
N THR A 701 -12.96 16.32 6.10
CA THR A 701 -12.42 17.24 5.08
C THR A 701 -13.00 16.98 3.70
N THR A 702 -14.15 16.30 3.68
CA THR A 702 -14.78 15.78 2.46
C THR A 702 -15.29 16.88 1.53
N ASP A 703 -15.41 18.10 2.04
CA ASP A 703 -15.76 19.33 1.34
C ASP A 703 -14.58 19.98 0.60
N LEU A 704 -13.34 19.62 0.95
CA LEU A 704 -12.14 20.15 0.32
C LEU A 704 -11.88 19.50 -1.04
N PRO A 705 -11.41 20.27 -2.05
CA PRO A 705 -11.05 19.72 -3.36
C PRO A 705 -9.73 18.93 -3.31
N ALA A 706 -9.46 18.16 -4.36
CA ALA A 706 -8.11 17.68 -4.66
C ALA A 706 -7.16 18.85 -5.00
N PHE A 707 -5.85 18.65 -4.87
CA PHE A 707 -4.81 19.66 -5.16
C PHE A 707 -5.02 20.95 -4.35
N GLY A 708 -5.14 20.80 -3.03
CA GLY A 708 -5.41 21.88 -2.08
C GLY A 708 -4.20 22.39 -1.34
#